data_AF-A0A2U1MWS6-F1
#
_entry.id   AF-A0A2U1MWS6-F1
#
_cell.length_a   1.000
_cell.length_b   1.000
_cell.length_c   1.000
_cell.angle_alpha   90.00
_cell.angle_beta   90.00
_cell.angle_gamma   90.00
#
_symmetry.space_group_name_H-M   'P 1'
#
loop_
_entity.id
_entity.type
_entity.pdbx_description
1 polymer ?
#
loop_
_entity_poly.entity_id
_entity_poly.type
_entity_poly.pdbx_seq_one_letter_code
_entity_poly.pdbx_strand_id
1 'polypeptide(L)'
;MMKSSVFMILLVISVMNMILLGFGYEYDDFSEDSEGFIKLFHQDYSPPAPPPPPPRPPSASCQGDLGGVGSLDETCEVVDSLNLTESMYIAGKGSLVILGNVSVSCDVNPGCEIGINVTGEFSLGENAMIVAGTFELIAANATFGVGSVVNVTGLGGDPPEQTSGTPSGYDGAGGGYGGRGAACLLNDKKLPEDVWGGDAYSWSSLQKPWSYGSKGGTTSKDGDYGGGGGGRIKVVATNLIEMNGMLLAEGGDGGTKGGGGSGGSIFLRAYKMTGSGNISASGGDGFGGGGGGRISTDVFSRHEEPKIFVHGGNSVGCPTNAGAAGTFYDAVTRSLTVDNFNMTTDTDTILMEVSYQPLMTNIFIQNLAKVSVPLLWSRVQVQGQISVLGGGTLSFGLSHYALSEFELLAEELLMSDSAIKVYGALRMTVKMFLMWNSQLLIDVEGDRNVQNSFLEASNLIVLKESSTIHSNANLGVHGQGLLNLSGPGDCIEAQRLVLSLFYGVNLGPGAVLRGPLENFTANAVTPKLNCNSQQCPDELLNPPDDCNVNASLSFTLQICRVEDILVQGLIRGSIVNFHRARTVTVESTGTISTSTMGCTGGLGKGNVLSVGIGSGGGYGGSGGSGCYNDTCIDGGLPYGDANLPCFLGSGGGNDINTDSTAGGGVLVIGSLEHPLSSLSIDGSLGADGGSYAENLDYKHRGITDWFQGSGGGSGGTILLFLNALTVGESGILSSGGGQGTPNGCGGGGGGRIHFHWSHIPTGEVYQPIAIVKGNISTRGGLGGNEGGAGEIGSVTGKSCPKGLYGTFCEECPVGTYKNVTGSDKELCFECPSNELPHRAYYIYVRGGTAETPCPYKCISDKYHMPHCYTALEELMETFGGPWLFGLLLLGLLILLALVLSVARMKFVGFDESSGSARAQGSQIDHSFPFLESLNEVLETNRVEESQGHVHRMYFMGQNTFREPWHLPHTPPEQVIDIVYEGAFNQFVEEINALATYQWWEGSIYSILFFFAYPVAWSWQQWRQKLKLQRLREFVRSEYDHACLRSCRSRALYEGLKVAATSDLMLGYVDFFLGGDEKRSDLPPRLLQRLPLSLLFGGDGSYMAPFSLHNDNVITSLMNQVCYLNSRT
;
A
#
# COMPACT_ATOMS: atom_id res chain seq x y z
N MET A 1 37.30 46.62 -60.19
CA MET A 1 37.00 45.83 -58.97
C MET A 1 35.49 45.65 -58.70
N MET A 2 34.62 45.62 -59.73
CA MET A 2 33.16 45.50 -59.55
C MET A 2 32.54 44.23 -60.18
N LYS A 3 33.36 43.39 -60.84
CA LYS A 3 32.91 42.12 -61.44
C LYS A 3 33.15 40.88 -60.55
N SER A 4 33.96 40.98 -59.50
CA SER A 4 34.25 39.83 -58.61
C SER A 4 33.23 39.67 -57.48
N SER A 5 32.69 40.77 -56.95
CA SER A 5 31.70 40.71 -55.85
C SER A 5 30.31 40.28 -56.34
N VAL A 6 29.95 40.59 -57.59
CA VAL A 6 28.66 40.18 -58.16
C VAL A 6 28.64 38.68 -58.45
N PHE A 7 29.78 38.09 -58.86
CA PHE A 7 29.90 36.65 -59.09
C PHE A 7 29.82 35.86 -57.78
N MET A 8 30.38 36.38 -56.68
CA MET A 8 30.30 35.71 -55.38
C MET A 8 28.91 35.77 -54.76
N ILE A 9 28.19 36.89 -54.92
CA ILE A 9 26.81 37.02 -54.43
C ILE A 9 25.85 36.14 -55.24
N LEU A 10 26.03 36.04 -56.56
CA LEU A 10 25.25 35.13 -57.41
C LEU A 10 25.49 33.65 -57.09
N LEU A 11 26.72 33.27 -56.71
CA LEU A 11 27.04 31.90 -56.32
C LEU A 11 26.39 31.52 -54.98
N VAL A 12 26.40 32.44 -54.00
CA VAL A 12 25.75 32.25 -52.70
C VAL A 12 24.22 32.18 -52.83
N ILE A 13 23.62 33.01 -53.68
CA ILE A 13 22.17 32.96 -53.96
C ILE A 13 21.80 31.69 -54.72
N SER A 14 22.63 31.23 -55.66
CA SER A 14 22.39 29.97 -56.41
C SER A 14 22.44 28.72 -55.53
N VAL A 15 23.32 28.70 -54.52
CA VAL A 15 23.41 27.58 -53.57
C VAL A 15 22.24 27.60 -52.58
N MET A 16 21.81 28.78 -52.12
CA MET A 16 20.61 28.92 -51.28
C MET A 16 19.31 28.56 -52.01
N ASN A 17 19.18 28.91 -53.29
CA ASN A 17 17.99 28.54 -54.09
C ASN A 17 17.93 27.04 -54.41
N MET A 18 19.07 26.35 -54.56
CA MET A 18 19.12 24.88 -54.70
C MET A 18 18.69 24.15 -53.42
N ILE A 19 18.89 24.75 -52.24
CA ILE A 19 18.50 24.17 -50.95
C ILE A 19 17.01 24.43 -50.64
N LEU A 20 16.45 25.55 -51.12
CA LEU A 20 15.04 25.91 -50.94
C LEU A 20 14.08 25.26 -51.96
N LEU A 21 14.59 24.79 -53.11
CA LEU A 21 13.78 24.09 -54.13
C LEU A 21 13.72 22.56 -53.96
N GLY A 22 14.36 22.00 -52.92
CA GLY A 22 14.33 20.56 -52.61
C GLY A 22 13.27 20.12 -51.59
N PHE A 23 12.48 21.05 -51.04
CA PHE A 23 11.47 20.75 -50.01
C PHE A 23 10.05 20.94 -50.55
N GLY A 24 9.66 20.03 -51.42
CA GLY A 24 8.26 19.81 -51.77
C GLY A 24 8.16 18.54 -52.59
N TYR A 25 7.67 17.46 -51.99
CA TYR A 25 6.70 16.51 -52.57
C TYR A 25 6.43 15.33 -51.61
N GLU A 26 5.14 15.02 -51.48
CA GLU A 26 4.48 13.75 -51.13
C GLU A 26 4.83 12.98 -49.85
N TYR A 27 3.85 12.96 -48.94
CA TYR A 27 3.65 11.94 -47.92
C TYR A 27 2.47 11.09 -48.39
N ASP A 28 2.74 9.97 -49.07
CA ASP A 28 1.81 8.85 -49.19
C ASP A 28 2.60 7.58 -49.55
N ASP A 29 2.16 6.47 -48.98
CA ASP A 29 2.59 5.08 -49.19
C ASP A 29 4.00 4.65 -48.71
N PHE A 30 4.02 3.80 -47.68
CA PHE A 30 4.68 2.47 -47.65
C PHE A 30 4.59 1.89 -46.23
N SER A 31 3.43 1.31 -45.93
CA SER A 31 3.32 0.14 -45.06
C SER A 31 3.60 -1.11 -45.90
N GLU A 32 4.68 -1.83 -45.62
CA GLU A 32 4.89 -3.27 -45.90
C GLU A 32 6.40 -3.57 -45.76
N ASP A 33 6.81 -4.04 -44.57
CA ASP A 33 7.87 -5.05 -44.39
C ASP A 33 8.23 -5.22 -42.90
N SER A 34 7.30 -5.79 -42.12
CA SER A 34 7.61 -6.39 -40.82
C SER A 34 6.62 -7.51 -40.46
N GLU A 35 6.30 -8.38 -41.43
CA GLU A 35 5.52 -9.61 -41.21
C GLU A 35 6.26 -10.90 -41.58
N GLY A 36 7.59 -10.84 -41.74
CA GLY A 36 8.40 -11.99 -42.18
C GLY A 36 9.01 -12.87 -41.08
N PHE A 37 9.12 -12.39 -39.83
CA PHE A 37 9.96 -13.06 -38.82
C PHE A 37 9.21 -13.65 -37.61
N ILE A 38 7.89 -13.46 -37.50
CA ILE A 38 7.05 -14.00 -36.39
C ILE A 38 6.26 -15.27 -36.79
N LYS A 39 6.44 -15.79 -38.01
CA LYS A 39 5.71 -16.98 -38.51
C LYS A 39 6.43 -18.34 -38.31
N LEU A 40 7.46 -18.43 -37.47
CA LEU A 40 8.26 -19.65 -37.30
C LEU A 40 8.08 -20.38 -35.96
N PHE A 41 7.13 -19.97 -35.09
CA PHE A 41 6.89 -20.63 -33.79
C PHE A 41 5.43 -20.99 -33.46
N HIS A 42 4.49 -20.95 -34.41
CA HIS A 42 3.13 -21.49 -34.21
C HIS A 42 2.89 -22.72 -35.11
N GLN A 43 3.16 -23.91 -34.58
CA GLN A 43 2.49 -25.13 -35.04
C GLN A 43 1.21 -25.28 -34.23
N ASP A 44 0.14 -24.65 -34.70
CA ASP A 44 -1.20 -24.84 -34.14
C ASP A 44 -1.76 -26.20 -34.55
N TYR A 45 -2.06 -27.02 -33.55
CA TYR A 45 -3.04 -28.08 -33.69
C TYR A 45 -4.43 -27.43 -33.79
N SER A 46 -4.88 -27.15 -35.00
CA SER A 46 -6.23 -26.62 -35.23
C SER A 46 -7.25 -27.76 -34.99
N PRO A 47 -8.22 -27.63 -34.07
CA PRO A 47 -9.33 -28.56 -34.02
C PRO A 47 -10.11 -28.49 -35.36
N PRO A 48 -10.72 -29.59 -35.81
CA PRO A 48 -11.48 -29.61 -37.06
C PRO A 48 -12.58 -28.55 -37.03
N ALA A 49 -12.78 -27.89 -38.17
CA ALA A 49 -13.84 -26.90 -38.33
C ALA A 49 -15.20 -27.53 -37.91
N PRO A 50 -16.01 -26.82 -37.11
CA PRO A 50 -17.32 -27.31 -36.72
C PRO A 50 -18.16 -27.57 -37.99
N PRO A 51 -19.04 -28.59 -37.96
CA PRO A 51 -19.90 -28.89 -39.10
C PRO A 51 -20.72 -27.65 -39.50
N PRO A 52 -20.96 -27.43 -40.80
CA PRO A 52 -21.78 -26.32 -41.25
C PRO A 52 -23.18 -26.40 -40.61
N PRO A 53 -23.77 -25.26 -40.20
CA PRO A 53 -25.09 -25.25 -39.60
C PRO A 53 -26.14 -25.85 -40.55
N PRO A 54 -27.19 -26.51 -40.03
CA PRO A 54 -28.23 -27.10 -40.86
C PRO A 54 -28.86 -26.05 -41.80
N PRO A 55 -29.25 -26.44 -43.03
CA PRO A 55 -29.86 -25.52 -43.99
C PRO A 55 -31.17 -24.94 -43.41
N ARG A 56 -31.27 -23.60 -43.40
CA ARG A 56 -32.48 -22.89 -42.93
C ARG A 56 -33.68 -23.21 -43.83
N PRO A 57 -34.92 -23.22 -43.28
CA PRO A 57 -36.13 -23.34 -44.08
C PRO A 57 -36.29 -22.18 -45.08
N PRO A 58 -37.08 -22.37 -46.16
CA PRO A 58 -37.36 -21.32 -47.14
C PRO A 58 -38.05 -20.11 -46.48
N SER A 59 -37.74 -18.90 -46.97
CA SER A 59 -38.30 -17.67 -46.44
C SER A 59 -39.80 -17.55 -46.69
N ALA A 60 -40.55 -17.10 -45.68
CA ALA A 60 -41.98 -16.81 -45.75
C ALA A 60 -42.29 -15.67 -46.74
N SER A 61 -43.49 -15.68 -47.30
CA SER A 61 -44.04 -14.66 -48.19
C SER A 61 -44.94 -13.68 -47.44
N CYS A 62 -44.89 -12.38 -47.78
CA CYS A 62 -45.69 -11.35 -47.10
C CYS A 62 -47.22 -11.60 -47.21
N GLN A 63 -47.73 -11.83 -48.41
CA GLN A 63 -49.17 -11.98 -48.64
C GLN A 63 -49.70 -13.38 -48.31
N GLY A 64 -48.89 -14.42 -48.58
CA GLY A 64 -49.31 -15.80 -48.41
C GLY A 64 -49.21 -16.26 -46.96
N ASP A 65 -48.01 -16.14 -46.39
CA ASP A 65 -47.69 -16.76 -45.10
C ASP A 65 -47.91 -15.80 -43.91
N LEU A 66 -47.69 -14.49 -44.12
CA LEU A 66 -47.87 -13.47 -43.09
C LEU A 66 -49.24 -12.76 -43.13
N GLY A 67 -50.08 -13.05 -44.12
CA GLY A 67 -51.37 -12.35 -44.29
C GLY A 67 -51.24 -10.83 -44.41
N GLY A 68 -50.06 -10.34 -44.80
CA GLY A 68 -49.73 -8.92 -44.84
C GLY A 68 -49.97 -8.25 -46.18
N VAL A 69 -49.86 -6.93 -46.20
CA VAL A 69 -49.97 -6.10 -47.40
C VAL A 69 -48.57 -5.69 -47.86
N GLY A 70 -48.28 -5.85 -49.15
CA GLY A 70 -47.01 -5.46 -49.77
C GLY A 70 -46.07 -6.63 -50.09
N SER A 71 -44.76 -6.38 -50.00
CA SER A 71 -43.68 -7.32 -50.32
C SER A 71 -42.51 -7.15 -49.34
N LEU A 72 -41.86 -8.25 -48.97
CA LEU A 72 -40.68 -8.24 -48.08
C LEU A 72 -39.47 -7.53 -48.68
N ASP A 73 -39.43 -7.30 -49.99
CA ASP A 73 -38.37 -6.53 -50.66
C ASP A 73 -38.60 -5.01 -50.62
N GLU A 74 -39.81 -4.54 -50.32
CA GLU A 74 -40.16 -3.11 -50.21
C GLU A 74 -40.63 -2.77 -48.80
N THR A 75 -41.90 -3.04 -48.48
CA THR A 75 -42.47 -2.93 -47.14
C THR A 75 -43.58 -3.97 -47.02
N CYS A 76 -43.52 -4.77 -45.95
CA CYS A 76 -44.55 -5.75 -45.60
C CYS A 76 -45.25 -5.30 -44.32
N GLU A 77 -46.54 -5.00 -44.41
CA GLU A 77 -47.37 -4.63 -43.26
C GLU A 77 -48.23 -5.83 -42.83
N VAL A 78 -47.97 -6.36 -41.65
CA VAL A 78 -48.77 -7.45 -41.06
C VAL A 78 -49.97 -6.83 -40.37
N VAL A 79 -51.16 -7.08 -40.93
CA VAL A 79 -52.45 -6.51 -40.50
C VAL A 79 -53.27 -7.46 -39.63
N ASP A 80 -53.07 -8.77 -39.80
CA ASP A 80 -53.84 -9.82 -39.13
C ASP A 80 -52.97 -10.64 -38.17
N SER A 81 -53.59 -11.17 -37.12
CA SER A 81 -52.91 -12.02 -36.14
C SER A 81 -52.68 -13.43 -36.69
N LEU A 82 -51.51 -13.99 -36.41
CA LEU A 82 -51.02 -15.26 -36.95
C LEU A 82 -50.74 -16.25 -35.82
N ASN A 83 -51.23 -17.48 -35.97
CA ASN A 83 -50.88 -18.61 -35.10
C ASN A 83 -50.13 -19.66 -35.93
N LEU A 84 -48.84 -19.79 -35.66
CA LEU A 84 -47.91 -20.63 -36.40
C LEU A 84 -47.77 -21.99 -35.71
N THR A 85 -47.70 -23.06 -36.51
CA THR A 85 -47.48 -24.43 -36.02
C THR A 85 -46.04 -24.90 -36.17
N GLU A 86 -45.25 -24.25 -37.02
CA GLU A 86 -43.86 -24.56 -37.32
C GLU A 86 -43.00 -23.29 -37.27
N SER A 87 -41.69 -23.47 -37.12
CA SER A 87 -40.72 -22.37 -37.14
C SER A 87 -40.79 -21.60 -38.46
N MET A 88 -40.72 -20.27 -38.38
CA MET A 88 -40.86 -19.36 -39.51
C MET A 88 -39.60 -18.50 -39.67
N TYR A 89 -39.11 -18.41 -40.90
CA TYR A 89 -38.01 -17.52 -41.26
C TYR A 89 -38.50 -16.47 -42.27
N ILE A 90 -38.35 -15.20 -41.95
CA ILE A 90 -38.79 -14.06 -42.75
C ILE A 90 -37.53 -13.34 -43.22
N ALA A 91 -37.28 -13.30 -44.53
CA ALA A 91 -36.12 -12.65 -45.10
C ALA A 91 -36.51 -11.74 -46.27
N GLY A 92 -35.95 -10.53 -46.32
CA GLY A 92 -36.27 -9.57 -47.37
C GLY A 92 -35.35 -8.34 -47.39
N LYS A 93 -35.32 -7.62 -48.51
CA LYS A 93 -34.54 -6.38 -48.63
C LYS A 93 -35.24 -5.13 -48.08
N GLY A 94 -36.54 -5.20 -47.85
CA GLY A 94 -37.39 -4.10 -47.44
C GLY A 94 -37.54 -3.97 -45.92
N SER A 95 -38.64 -3.37 -45.50
CA SER A 95 -39.04 -3.18 -44.10
C SER A 95 -40.19 -4.13 -43.71
N LEU A 96 -40.25 -4.52 -42.43
CA LEU A 96 -41.33 -5.31 -41.86
C LEU A 96 -42.01 -4.53 -40.72
N VAL A 97 -43.30 -4.28 -40.87
CA VAL A 97 -44.10 -3.53 -39.88
C VAL A 97 -45.23 -4.42 -39.40
N ILE A 98 -45.22 -4.76 -38.11
CA ILE A 98 -46.33 -5.42 -37.44
C ILE A 98 -47.19 -4.32 -36.84
N LEU A 99 -48.43 -4.16 -37.31
CA LEU A 99 -49.31 -3.10 -36.84
C LEU A 99 -49.71 -3.30 -35.38
N GLY A 100 -50.19 -2.23 -34.75
CA GLY A 100 -50.62 -2.28 -33.35
C GLY A 100 -51.77 -3.26 -33.12
N ASN A 101 -51.78 -3.88 -31.94
CA ASN A 101 -52.72 -4.94 -31.53
C ASN A 101 -52.70 -6.22 -32.38
N VAL A 102 -51.66 -6.45 -33.18
CA VAL A 102 -51.47 -7.71 -33.92
C VAL A 102 -50.63 -8.69 -33.09
N SER A 103 -51.03 -9.96 -33.04
CA SER A 103 -50.27 -11.02 -32.37
C SER A 103 -49.73 -12.06 -33.37
N VAL A 104 -48.42 -12.31 -33.34
CA VAL A 104 -47.77 -13.41 -34.06
C VAL A 104 -47.31 -14.44 -33.03
N SER A 105 -47.97 -15.58 -32.95
CA SER A 105 -47.70 -16.60 -31.93
C SER A 105 -47.25 -17.93 -32.53
N CYS A 106 -46.26 -18.56 -31.90
CA CYS A 106 -45.86 -19.94 -32.11
C CYS A 106 -45.64 -20.61 -30.75
N ASP A 107 -46.74 -21.05 -30.14
CA ASP A 107 -46.79 -21.61 -28.78
C ASP A 107 -46.96 -23.15 -28.78
N VAL A 108 -47.25 -23.75 -29.94
CA VAL A 108 -47.60 -25.18 -30.07
C VAL A 108 -46.45 -26.10 -29.67
N ASN A 109 -45.20 -25.72 -29.97
CA ASN A 109 -44.00 -26.51 -29.68
C ASN A 109 -42.99 -25.69 -28.87
N PRO A 110 -42.47 -26.20 -27.74
CA PRO A 110 -41.36 -25.58 -27.02
C PRO A 110 -40.17 -25.38 -27.96
N GLY A 111 -39.55 -24.20 -27.91
CA GLY A 111 -38.42 -23.86 -28.77
C GLY A 111 -38.77 -23.47 -30.21
N CYS A 112 -40.05 -23.23 -30.55
CA CYS A 112 -40.42 -22.72 -31.88
C CYS A 112 -39.67 -21.43 -32.24
N GLU A 113 -39.13 -21.34 -33.46
CA GLU A 113 -38.24 -20.27 -33.88
C GLU A 113 -38.92 -19.30 -34.85
N ILE A 114 -38.88 -18.01 -34.54
CA ILE A 114 -39.26 -16.91 -35.44
C ILE A 114 -37.98 -16.11 -35.73
N GLY A 115 -37.46 -16.25 -36.94
CA GLY A 115 -36.31 -15.50 -37.42
C GLY A 115 -36.71 -14.44 -38.44
N ILE A 116 -36.30 -13.20 -38.22
CA ILE A 116 -36.56 -12.04 -39.07
C ILE A 116 -35.22 -11.47 -39.51
N ASN A 117 -35.00 -11.38 -40.81
CA ASN A 117 -33.80 -10.83 -41.41
C ASN A 117 -34.16 -9.85 -42.54
N VAL A 118 -34.26 -8.58 -42.19
CA VAL A 118 -34.64 -7.50 -43.09
C VAL A 118 -33.50 -6.50 -43.21
N THR A 119 -33.23 -5.97 -44.41
CA THR A 119 -32.21 -4.91 -44.54
C THR A 119 -32.75 -3.51 -44.25
N GLY A 120 -34.07 -3.32 -44.23
CA GLY A 120 -34.74 -2.08 -43.88
C GLY A 120 -35.08 -1.96 -42.39
N GLU A 121 -36.24 -1.38 -42.09
CA GLU A 121 -36.74 -1.14 -40.73
C GLU A 121 -37.64 -2.26 -40.25
N PHE A 122 -37.48 -2.66 -38.99
CA PHE A 122 -38.43 -3.50 -38.28
C PHE A 122 -39.20 -2.65 -37.27
N SER A 123 -40.53 -2.70 -37.31
CA SER A 123 -41.40 -1.99 -36.37
C SER A 123 -42.44 -2.93 -35.77
N LEU A 124 -42.44 -3.03 -34.44
CA LEU A 124 -43.49 -3.68 -33.66
C LEU A 124 -44.40 -2.59 -33.08
N GLY A 125 -45.60 -2.47 -33.62
CA GLY A 125 -46.56 -1.41 -33.27
C GLY A 125 -47.05 -1.47 -31.82
N GLU A 126 -47.79 -0.44 -31.40
CA GLU A 126 -48.33 -0.35 -30.03
C GLU A 126 -49.19 -1.56 -29.66
N ASN A 127 -48.95 -2.14 -28.48
CA ASN A 127 -49.62 -3.35 -27.99
C ASN A 127 -49.55 -4.57 -28.93
N ALA A 128 -48.64 -4.59 -29.91
CA ALA A 128 -48.40 -5.77 -30.73
C ALA A 128 -47.60 -6.82 -29.94
N MET A 129 -47.82 -8.10 -30.24
CA MET A 129 -47.26 -9.21 -29.48
C MET A 129 -46.59 -10.24 -30.39
N ILE A 130 -45.39 -10.68 -30.02
CA ILE A 130 -44.72 -11.84 -30.62
C ILE A 130 -44.52 -12.88 -29.52
N VAL A 131 -45.03 -14.10 -29.74
CA VAL A 131 -44.86 -15.22 -28.81
C VAL A 131 -44.12 -16.35 -29.53
N ALA A 132 -42.97 -16.78 -29.01
CA ALA A 132 -42.17 -17.85 -29.59
C ALA A 132 -41.26 -18.50 -28.56
N GLY A 133 -40.57 -19.60 -28.90
CA GLY A 133 -39.47 -20.12 -28.09
C GLY A 133 -38.13 -19.45 -28.38
N THR A 134 -37.88 -19.11 -29.65
CA THR A 134 -36.72 -18.32 -30.10
C THR A 134 -37.19 -17.18 -30.99
N PHE A 135 -36.70 -15.97 -30.71
CA PHE A 135 -36.87 -14.79 -31.56
C PHE A 135 -35.49 -14.27 -32.00
N GLU A 136 -35.22 -14.28 -33.29
CA GLU A 136 -34.00 -13.71 -33.88
C GLU A 136 -34.38 -12.58 -34.84
N LEU A 137 -33.89 -11.37 -34.60
CA LEU A 137 -34.12 -10.19 -35.43
C LEU A 137 -32.79 -9.62 -35.92
N ILE A 138 -32.68 -9.42 -37.22
CA ILE A 138 -31.60 -8.69 -37.89
C ILE A 138 -32.26 -7.60 -38.74
N ALA A 139 -31.96 -6.33 -38.46
CA ALA A 139 -32.56 -5.17 -39.11
C ALA A 139 -31.59 -3.99 -39.24
N ALA A 140 -31.92 -2.97 -40.04
CA ALA A 140 -31.21 -1.69 -39.98
C ALA A 140 -31.58 -0.90 -38.73
N ASN A 141 -32.88 -0.72 -38.51
CA ASN A 141 -33.49 -0.10 -37.34
C ASN A 141 -34.53 -1.06 -36.76
N ALA A 142 -34.65 -1.12 -35.44
CA ALA A 142 -35.67 -1.89 -34.75
C ALA A 142 -36.44 -0.99 -33.78
N THR A 143 -37.75 -0.85 -33.97
CA THR A 143 -38.63 -0.06 -33.11
C THR A 143 -39.63 -0.98 -32.40
N PHE A 144 -39.66 -0.89 -31.08
CA PHE A 144 -40.59 -1.59 -30.21
C PHE A 144 -41.51 -0.55 -29.56
N GLY A 145 -42.73 -0.43 -30.09
CA GLY A 145 -43.71 0.56 -29.65
C GLY A 145 -44.16 0.38 -28.20
N VAL A 146 -44.84 1.39 -27.67
CA VAL A 146 -45.34 1.37 -26.29
C VAL A 146 -46.31 0.20 -26.09
N GLY A 147 -46.10 -0.58 -25.03
CA GLY A 147 -46.93 -1.76 -24.72
C GLY A 147 -46.69 -2.96 -25.64
N SER A 148 -45.78 -2.87 -26.62
CA SER A 148 -45.41 -4.03 -27.44
C SER A 148 -44.64 -5.07 -26.63
N VAL A 149 -44.80 -6.35 -26.95
CA VAL A 149 -44.20 -7.45 -26.18
C VAL A 149 -43.63 -8.53 -27.10
N VAL A 150 -42.35 -8.87 -26.89
CA VAL A 150 -41.77 -10.13 -27.36
C VAL A 150 -41.67 -11.06 -26.16
N ASN A 151 -42.50 -12.11 -26.16
CA ASN A 151 -42.63 -13.03 -25.04
C ASN A 151 -42.13 -14.42 -25.43
N VAL A 152 -41.04 -14.84 -24.79
CA VAL A 152 -40.50 -16.20 -24.88
C VAL A 152 -40.44 -16.89 -23.51
N THR A 153 -41.25 -16.43 -22.56
CA THR A 153 -41.29 -16.90 -21.17
C THR A 153 -41.77 -18.35 -21.08
N GLY A 154 -40.98 -19.23 -20.46
CA GLY A 154 -41.32 -20.64 -20.27
C GLY A 154 -41.41 -21.50 -21.54
N LEU A 155 -41.08 -20.93 -22.72
CA LEU A 155 -41.17 -21.57 -24.03
C LEU A 155 -39.80 -22.06 -24.56
N GLY A 156 -38.80 -22.17 -23.69
CA GLY A 156 -37.48 -22.67 -24.04
C GLY A 156 -37.51 -24.12 -24.51
N GLY A 157 -36.68 -24.44 -25.51
CA GLY A 157 -36.41 -25.81 -25.92
C GLY A 157 -35.43 -26.50 -24.99
N ASP A 158 -34.97 -27.69 -25.39
CA ASP A 158 -33.97 -28.44 -24.61
C ASP A 158 -32.63 -27.67 -24.54
N PRO A 159 -31.95 -27.66 -23.37
CA PRO A 159 -30.61 -27.09 -23.24
C PRO A 159 -29.59 -27.86 -24.11
N PRO A 160 -28.40 -27.28 -24.36
CA PRO A 160 -27.36 -27.94 -25.15
C PRO A 160 -27.02 -29.35 -24.62
N GLU A 161 -26.73 -30.29 -25.52
CA GLU A 161 -26.36 -31.66 -25.17
C GLU A 161 -25.19 -31.67 -24.14
N GLN A 162 -25.26 -32.55 -23.14
CA GLN A 162 -24.32 -32.67 -22.00
C GLN A 162 -24.40 -31.55 -20.94
N THR A 163 -25.23 -30.52 -21.12
CA THR A 163 -25.51 -29.51 -20.09
C THR A 163 -26.96 -29.59 -19.65
N SER A 164 -27.22 -29.66 -18.35
CA SER A 164 -28.57 -29.74 -17.81
C SER A 164 -28.63 -28.98 -16.49
N GLY A 165 -29.27 -27.81 -16.52
CA GLY A 165 -29.73 -27.13 -15.32
C GLY A 165 -31.09 -27.64 -14.84
N THR A 166 -31.58 -28.78 -15.34
CA THR A 166 -32.80 -29.40 -14.83
C THR A 166 -32.44 -30.29 -13.63
N PRO A 167 -33.00 -30.04 -12.43
CA PRO A 167 -32.67 -30.81 -11.24
C PRO A 167 -33.22 -32.24 -11.34
N SER A 168 -32.42 -33.21 -10.88
CA SER A 168 -32.82 -34.62 -10.79
C SER A 168 -33.57 -34.90 -9.50
N GLY A 169 -34.70 -35.62 -9.56
CA GLY A 169 -35.43 -36.07 -8.37
C GLY A 169 -36.87 -35.55 -8.31
N TYR A 170 -37.48 -35.66 -7.13
CA TYR A 170 -38.88 -35.30 -6.87
C TYR A 170 -38.99 -34.23 -5.76
N ASP A 171 -37.96 -33.43 -5.58
CA ASP A 171 -37.88 -32.44 -4.49
C ASP A 171 -38.46 -31.08 -4.91
N GLY A 172 -38.94 -30.94 -6.15
CA GLY A 172 -39.48 -29.68 -6.68
C GLY A 172 -38.47 -28.55 -6.77
N ALA A 173 -37.18 -28.85 -6.94
CA ALA A 173 -36.13 -27.84 -7.05
C ALA A 173 -36.24 -27.01 -8.33
N GLY A 174 -35.77 -25.77 -8.31
CA GLY A 174 -35.79 -24.85 -9.46
C GLY A 174 -34.74 -25.20 -10.52
N GLY A 175 -34.99 -24.82 -11.77
CA GLY A 175 -34.03 -24.95 -12.87
C GLY A 175 -32.89 -23.92 -12.77
N GLY A 176 -31.71 -24.23 -13.30
CA GLY A 176 -30.55 -23.32 -13.35
C GLY A 176 -30.15 -22.94 -14.78
N TYR A 177 -29.59 -21.74 -14.98
CA TYR A 177 -28.95 -21.34 -16.24
C TYR A 177 -27.86 -20.26 -16.05
N GLY A 178 -28.26 -19.00 -15.82
CA GLY A 178 -27.36 -17.91 -15.47
C GLY A 178 -26.95 -17.99 -14.00
N GLY A 179 -27.96 -18.12 -13.14
CA GLY A 179 -27.83 -18.52 -11.74
C GLY A 179 -28.26 -19.96 -11.50
N ARG A 180 -27.87 -20.51 -10.35
CA ARG A 180 -28.40 -21.79 -9.85
C ARG A 180 -29.86 -21.67 -9.43
N GLY A 181 -30.63 -22.74 -9.63
CA GLY A 181 -32.00 -22.83 -9.11
C GLY A 181 -32.00 -23.13 -7.61
N ALA A 182 -33.03 -22.70 -6.90
CA ALA A 182 -33.18 -22.97 -5.48
C ALA A 182 -33.63 -24.41 -5.20
N ALA A 183 -33.17 -24.96 -4.08
CA ALA A 183 -33.65 -26.22 -3.52
C ALA A 183 -33.90 -26.06 -2.03
N CYS A 184 -34.99 -26.66 -1.53
CA CYS A 184 -35.33 -26.58 -0.12
C CYS A 184 -34.58 -27.66 0.67
N LEU A 185 -34.02 -27.27 1.82
CA LEU A 185 -33.26 -28.17 2.67
C LEU A 185 -34.18 -29.26 3.26
N LEU A 186 -33.95 -30.52 2.89
CA LEU A 186 -34.69 -31.68 3.44
C LEU A 186 -33.95 -32.36 4.61
N ASN A 187 -32.67 -32.04 4.83
CA ASN A 187 -31.82 -32.71 5.80
C ASN A 187 -30.98 -31.70 6.58
N ASP A 188 -31.26 -31.54 7.87
CA ASP A 188 -30.60 -30.60 8.79
C ASP A 188 -29.09 -30.84 8.98
N LYS A 189 -28.56 -31.96 8.45
CA LYS A 189 -27.12 -32.26 8.49
C LYS A 189 -26.31 -31.56 7.39
N LYS A 190 -26.94 -31.02 6.36
CA LYS A 190 -26.26 -30.29 5.26
C LYS A 190 -26.39 -28.79 5.50
N LEU A 191 -25.36 -28.02 5.11
CA LEU A 191 -25.46 -26.57 5.11
C LEU A 191 -26.36 -26.10 3.95
N PRO A 192 -27.12 -25.01 4.12
CA PRO A 192 -27.97 -24.46 3.05
C PRO A 192 -27.21 -24.15 1.74
N GLU A 193 -25.95 -23.69 1.86
CA GLU A 193 -25.05 -23.37 0.74
C GLU A 193 -24.63 -24.61 -0.10
N ASP A 194 -24.73 -25.82 0.45
CA ASP A 194 -24.40 -27.06 -0.27
C ASP A 194 -25.59 -27.65 -1.04
N VAL A 195 -26.76 -27.02 -0.97
CA VAL A 195 -28.00 -27.55 -1.53
C VAL A 195 -28.59 -26.56 -2.54
N TRP A 196 -28.42 -26.88 -3.81
CA TRP A 196 -29.00 -26.15 -4.93
C TRP A 196 -29.84 -27.08 -5.81
N GLY A 197 -30.68 -26.47 -6.66
CA GLY A 197 -31.46 -27.14 -7.67
C GLY A 197 -30.64 -27.39 -8.94
N GLY A 198 -31.06 -26.77 -10.03
CA GLY A 198 -30.33 -26.80 -11.29
C GLY A 198 -29.03 -26.02 -11.26
N ASP A 199 -27.99 -26.54 -11.92
CA ASP A 199 -26.70 -25.85 -12.03
C ASP A 199 -26.69 -24.79 -13.15
N ALA A 200 -25.78 -23.81 -13.05
CA ALA A 200 -25.56 -22.81 -14.08
C ALA A 200 -24.69 -23.37 -15.22
N TYR A 201 -24.92 -22.92 -16.46
CA TYR A 201 -24.15 -23.37 -17.63
C TYR A 201 -24.00 -22.26 -18.68
N SER A 202 -23.29 -22.58 -19.77
CA SER A 202 -23.02 -21.68 -20.89
C SER A 202 -22.22 -20.42 -20.53
N TRP A 203 -21.37 -20.50 -19.49
CA TRP A 203 -20.51 -19.40 -19.05
C TRP A 203 -19.59 -18.88 -20.16
N SER A 204 -19.06 -19.78 -21.01
CA SER A 204 -18.20 -19.43 -22.16
C SER A 204 -18.89 -18.54 -23.20
N SER A 205 -20.23 -18.44 -23.19
CA SER A 205 -20.99 -17.57 -24.07
C SER A 205 -21.53 -16.31 -23.38
N LEU A 206 -21.03 -15.93 -22.19
CA LEU A 206 -21.49 -14.76 -21.44
C LEU A 206 -21.61 -13.48 -22.28
N GLN A 207 -20.65 -13.24 -23.18
CA GLN A 207 -20.64 -12.05 -24.05
C GLN A 207 -21.75 -12.10 -25.13
N LYS A 208 -22.17 -13.29 -25.56
CA LYS A 208 -23.18 -13.52 -26.61
C LYS A 208 -24.05 -14.72 -26.21
N PRO A 209 -24.90 -14.58 -25.17
CA PRO A 209 -25.65 -15.69 -24.61
C PRO A 209 -26.65 -16.21 -25.66
N TRP A 210 -26.68 -17.53 -25.85
CA TRP A 210 -27.51 -18.16 -26.89
C TRP A 210 -28.04 -19.54 -26.50
N SER A 211 -28.29 -19.78 -25.22
CA SER A 211 -28.85 -21.04 -24.72
C SER A 211 -30.27 -20.84 -24.16
N TYR A 212 -31.11 -21.87 -24.28
CA TYR A 212 -32.39 -21.89 -23.59
C TYR A 212 -32.18 -22.00 -22.08
N GLY A 213 -33.15 -21.55 -21.29
CA GLY A 213 -33.23 -21.87 -19.88
C GLY A 213 -33.63 -23.34 -19.66
N SER A 214 -33.34 -23.86 -18.47
CA SER A 214 -33.73 -25.22 -18.07
C SER A 214 -35.05 -25.26 -17.32
N LYS A 215 -35.71 -26.42 -17.40
CA LYS A 215 -36.96 -26.70 -16.71
C LYS A 215 -36.73 -26.88 -15.21
N GLY A 216 -37.72 -26.52 -14.38
CA GLY A 216 -37.74 -26.88 -12.97
C GLY A 216 -38.05 -28.37 -12.73
N GLY A 217 -37.76 -28.87 -11.54
CA GLY A 217 -38.06 -30.25 -11.14
C GLY A 217 -39.53 -30.43 -10.72
N THR A 218 -40.03 -31.66 -10.80
CA THR A 218 -41.37 -32.01 -10.30
C THR A 218 -41.32 -32.47 -8.84
N THR A 219 -42.46 -32.45 -8.14
CA THR A 219 -42.62 -33.05 -6.80
C THR A 219 -43.29 -34.43 -6.80
N SER A 220 -43.70 -34.93 -7.97
CA SER A 220 -44.45 -36.18 -8.10
C SER A 220 -43.91 -37.06 -9.23
N LYS A 221 -44.08 -38.38 -9.07
CA LYS A 221 -43.79 -39.36 -10.12
C LYS A 221 -44.88 -39.43 -11.19
N ASP A 222 -46.09 -38.99 -10.86
CA ASP A 222 -47.29 -39.19 -11.67
C ASP A 222 -47.51 -38.10 -12.73
N GLY A 223 -46.75 -37.01 -12.67
CA GLY A 223 -46.84 -35.89 -13.60
C GLY A 223 -45.67 -34.91 -13.46
N ASP A 224 -45.35 -34.24 -14.57
CA ASP A 224 -44.31 -33.21 -14.62
C ASP A 224 -44.94 -31.83 -14.39
N TYR A 225 -44.69 -31.28 -13.20
CA TYR A 225 -45.19 -29.98 -12.77
C TYR A 225 -44.10 -28.88 -12.81
N GLY A 226 -42.91 -29.19 -13.34
CA GLY A 226 -41.82 -28.22 -13.43
C GLY A 226 -42.16 -27.08 -14.39
N GLY A 227 -41.85 -25.85 -13.99
CA GLY A 227 -41.96 -24.69 -14.86
C GLY A 227 -40.99 -24.77 -16.05
N GLY A 228 -41.45 -24.43 -17.25
CA GLY A 228 -40.64 -24.44 -18.48
C GLY A 228 -39.47 -23.45 -18.41
N GLY A 229 -38.35 -23.74 -19.07
CA GLY A 229 -37.22 -22.81 -19.14
C GLY A 229 -37.51 -21.61 -20.05
N GLY A 230 -36.82 -20.49 -19.84
CA GLY A 230 -36.95 -19.30 -20.69
C GLY A 230 -36.39 -19.50 -22.10
N GLY A 231 -36.98 -18.80 -23.07
CA GLY A 231 -36.57 -18.83 -24.48
C GLY A 231 -35.30 -18.03 -24.81
N ARG A 232 -35.09 -17.77 -26.10
CA ARG A 232 -33.92 -16.99 -26.59
C ARG A 232 -34.37 -15.79 -27.41
N ILE A 233 -33.83 -14.62 -27.11
CA ILE A 233 -34.06 -13.38 -27.86
C ILE A 233 -32.72 -12.88 -28.39
N LYS A 234 -32.61 -12.65 -29.70
CA LYS A 234 -31.48 -11.95 -30.31
C LYS A 234 -31.99 -10.82 -31.16
N VAL A 235 -31.53 -9.61 -30.89
CA VAL A 235 -31.86 -8.41 -31.68
C VAL A 235 -30.56 -7.76 -32.12
N VAL A 236 -30.34 -7.72 -33.43
CA VAL A 236 -29.17 -7.09 -34.05
C VAL A 236 -29.68 -6.00 -35.00
N ALA A 237 -29.63 -4.75 -34.55
CA ALA A 237 -29.85 -3.59 -35.41
C ALA A 237 -28.51 -3.00 -35.81
N THR A 238 -28.33 -2.55 -37.06
CA THR A 238 -27.07 -1.88 -37.44
C THR A 238 -26.96 -0.47 -36.88
N ASN A 239 -28.08 0.27 -36.79
CA ASN A 239 -28.08 1.68 -36.38
C ASN A 239 -28.78 1.91 -35.03
N LEU A 240 -30.11 1.75 -34.96
CA LEU A 240 -30.92 2.16 -33.81
C LEU A 240 -31.84 1.04 -33.30
N ILE A 241 -31.89 0.86 -31.99
CA ILE A 241 -32.95 0.16 -31.27
C ILE A 241 -33.76 1.18 -30.46
N GLU A 242 -35.04 1.33 -30.76
CA GLU A 242 -35.99 2.09 -29.94
C GLU A 242 -36.81 1.10 -29.08
N MET A 243 -36.49 1.01 -27.80
CA MET A 243 -37.04 0.03 -26.85
C MET A 243 -38.04 0.68 -25.89
N ASN A 244 -39.29 0.85 -26.32
CA ASN A 244 -40.40 1.31 -25.46
C ASN A 244 -41.35 0.16 -25.03
N GLY A 245 -41.13 -1.04 -25.57
CA GLY A 245 -41.86 -2.26 -25.26
C GLY A 245 -41.19 -3.15 -24.20
N MET A 246 -41.52 -4.44 -24.25
CA MET A 246 -41.00 -5.47 -23.34
C MET A 246 -40.38 -6.65 -24.09
N LEU A 247 -39.17 -7.05 -23.70
CA LEU A 247 -38.52 -8.29 -24.11
C LEU A 247 -38.46 -9.25 -22.93
N LEU A 248 -39.19 -10.35 -22.98
CA LEU A 248 -39.36 -11.28 -21.85
C LEU A 248 -38.85 -12.66 -22.23
N ALA A 249 -37.79 -13.11 -21.57
CA ALA A 249 -37.23 -14.47 -21.67
C ALA A 249 -37.19 -15.12 -20.29
N GLU A 250 -38.28 -15.02 -19.53
CA GLU A 250 -38.35 -15.48 -18.15
C GLU A 250 -38.59 -16.99 -18.05
N GLY A 251 -38.27 -17.57 -16.90
CA GLY A 251 -38.67 -18.93 -16.57
C GLY A 251 -40.18 -19.04 -16.32
N GLY A 252 -40.78 -20.17 -16.67
CA GLY A 252 -42.16 -20.46 -16.33
C GLY A 252 -42.33 -20.88 -14.87
N ASP A 253 -43.50 -20.59 -14.30
CA ASP A 253 -43.80 -20.91 -12.90
C ASP A 253 -44.15 -22.40 -12.70
N GLY A 254 -43.60 -23.04 -11.67
CA GLY A 254 -43.93 -24.40 -11.24
C GLY A 254 -44.97 -24.47 -10.10
N GLY A 255 -45.26 -23.34 -9.46
CA GLY A 255 -46.22 -23.25 -8.34
C GLY A 255 -45.83 -24.11 -7.13
N THR A 256 -46.80 -24.71 -6.44
CA THR A 256 -46.55 -25.51 -5.22
C THR A 256 -46.16 -26.97 -5.49
N LYS A 257 -46.29 -27.44 -6.75
CA LYS A 257 -46.12 -28.85 -7.14
C LYS A 257 -44.92 -29.09 -8.05
N GLY A 258 -44.20 -28.04 -8.45
CA GLY A 258 -42.93 -28.15 -9.15
C GLY A 258 -42.08 -26.91 -8.92
N GLY A 259 -40.80 -27.02 -9.23
CA GLY A 259 -39.88 -25.89 -9.20
C GLY A 259 -40.07 -24.97 -10.40
N GLY A 260 -39.67 -23.71 -10.23
CA GLY A 260 -39.69 -22.72 -11.30
C GLY A 260 -38.63 -23.02 -12.35
N GLY A 261 -38.92 -22.69 -13.61
CA GLY A 261 -37.95 -22.76 -14.70
C GLY A 261 -36.92 -21.64 -14.59
N SER A 262 -35.73 -21.85 -15.14
CA SER A 262 -34.72 -20.78 -15.17
C SER A 262 -35.02 -19.75 -16.25
N GLY A 263 -34.50 -18.54 -16.10
CA GLY A 263 -34.49 -17.54 -17.17
C GLY A 263 -33.71 -18.02 -18.40
N GLY A 264 -33.95 -17.37 -19.55
CA GLY A 264 -33.36 -17.66 -20.84
C GLY A 264 -32.20 -16.74 -21.23
N SER A 265 -31.97 -16.57 -22.53
CA SER A 265 -30.91 -15.71 -23.08
C SER A 265 -31.46 -14.52 -23.83
N ILE A 266 -30.91 -13.33 -23.59
CA ILE A 266 -31.18 -12.13 -24.40
C ILE A 266 -29.85 -11.53 -24.88
N PHE A 267 -29.69 -11.36 -26.19
CA PHE A 267 -28.54 -10.68 -26.79
C PHE A 267 -29.00 -9.50 -27.66
N LEU A 268 -28.55 -8.29 -27.31
CA LEU A 268 -28.89 -7.06 -28.03
C LEU A 268 -27.62 -6.43 -28.61
N ARG A 269 -27.68 -6.00 -29.88
CA ARG A 269 -26.57 -5.32 -30.55
C ARG A 269 -27.07 -4.16 -31.40
N ALA A 270 -26.51 -2.97 -31.19
CA ALA A 270 -26.81 -1.77 -31.98
C ALA A 270 -25.74 -0.69 -31.85
N TYR A 271 -25.75 0.30 -32.74
CA TYR A 271 -24.94 1.51 -32.52
C TYR A 271 -25.56 2.41 -31.44
N LYS A 272 -26.88 2.60 -31.46
CA LYS A 272 -27.62 3.42 -30.49
C LYS A 272 -28.84 2.66 -29.96
N MET A 273 -29.13 2.80 -28.66
CA MET A 273 -30.38 2.36 -28.04
C MET A 273 -31.04 3.50 -27.26
N THR A 274 -32.34 3.67 -27.43
CA THR A 274 -33.17 4.65 -26.72
C THR A 274 -34.48 4.03 -26.23
N GLY A 275 -35.04 4.55 -25.15
CA GLY A 275 -36.38 4.19 -24.69
C GLY A 275 -36.41 3.55 -23.30
N SER A 276 -37.53 3.70 -22.60
CA SER A 276 -37.69 3.31 -21.20
C SER A 276 -38.39 1.96 -21.00
N GLY A 277 -38.25 1.04 -21.96
CA GLY A 277 -38.86 -0.28 -21.94
C GLY A 277 -38.31 -1.22 -20.87
N ASN A 278 -38.72 -2.48 -20.95
CA ASN A 278 -38.33 -3.53 -19.99
C ASN A 278 -37.69 -4.73 -20.70
N ILE A 279 -36.57 -5.24 -20.17
CA ILE A 279 -35.87 -6.41 -20.68
C ILE A 279 -35.66 -7.36 -19.50
N SER A 280 -36.27 -8.54 -19.53
CA SER A 280 -36.25 -9.47 -18.40
C SER A 280 -35.87 -10.88 -18.84
N ALA A 281 -34.96 -11.49 -18.08
CA ALA A 281 -34.61 -12.90 -18.16
C ALA A 281 -34.61 -13.51 -16.75
N SER A 282 -35.58 -13.13 -15.92
CA SER A 282 -35.70 -13.62 -14.54
C SER A 282 -36.14 -15.09 -14.46
N GLY A 283 -35.81 -15.74 -13.34
CA GLY A 283 -36.30 -17.10 -13.05
C GLY A 283 -37.77 -17.13 -12.67
N GLY A 284 -38.45 -18.25 -12.94
CA GLY A 284 -39.86 -18.46 -12.57
C GLY A 284 -40.05 -18.86 -11.11
N ASP A 285 -41.24 -18.62 -10.57
CA ASP A 285 -41.60 -18.95 -9.20
C ASP A 285 -42.00 -20.43 -9.08
N GLY A 286 -41.66 -21.08 -7.97
CA GLY A 286 -42.03 -22.48 -7.76
C GLY A 286 -41.78 -22.99 -6.36
N PHE A 287 -41.84 -24.31 -6.18
CA PHE A 287 -41.53 -24.93 -4.89
C PHE A 287 -40.10 -24.58 -4.45
N GLY A 288 -39.13 -24.79 -5.33
CA GLY A 288 -37.89 -24.01 -5.42
C GLY A 288 -37.95 -23.06 -6.62
N GLY A 289 -37.57 -21.81 -6.44
CA GLY A 289 -37.51 -20.79 -7.49
C GLY A 289 -36.40 -21.07 -8.50
N GLY A 290 -36.66 -20.75 -9.78
CA GLY A 290 -35.70 -20.90 -10.85
C GLY A 290 -34.57 -19.87 -10.79
N GLY A 291 -33.39 -20.21 -11.28
CA GLY A 291 -32.26 -19.28 -11.39
C GLY A 291 -32.48 -18.25 -12.51
N GLY A 292 -31.90 -17.07 -12.35
CA GLY A 292 -31.92 -16.02 -13.39
C GLY A 292 -31.18 -16.43 -14.67
N GLY A 293 -31.51 -15.77 -15.77
CA GLY A 293 -30.96 -16.00 -17.10
C GLY A 293 -29.72 -15.18 -17.42
N ARG A 294 -29.41 -15.00 -18.71
CA ARG A 294 -28.25 -14.21 -19.17
C ARG A 294 -28.69 -13.15 -20.16
N ILE A 295 -28.32 -11.90 -19.89
CA ILE A 295 -28.54 -10.78 -20.78
C ILE A 295 -27.19 -10.19 -21.17
N SER A 296 -26.97 -9.95 -22.46
CA SER A 296 -25.80 -9.22 -22.94
C SER A 296 -26.20 -8.12 -23.92
N THR A 297 -25.58 -6.94 -23.75
CA THR A 297 -25.77 -5.79 -24.64
C THR A 297 -24.44 -5.36 -25.24
N ASP A 298 -24.40 -5.26 -26.57
CA ASP A 298 -23.32 -4.66 -27.36
C ASP A 298 -23.88 -3.39 -28.03
N VAL A 299 -24.05 -2.33 -27.22
CA VAL A 299 -24.64 -1.05 -27.65
C VAL A 299 -23.70 0.11 -27.35
N PHE A 300 -23.17 0.75 -28.41
CA PHE A 300 -22.16 1.81 -28.27
C PHE A 300 -22.69 3.06 -27.55
N SER A 301 -23.93 3.46 -27.83
CA SER A 301 -24.57 4.64 -27.24
C SER A 301 -25.93 4.29 -26.65
N ARG A 302 -26.04 4.30 -25.31
CA ARG A 302 -27.32 4.14 -24.59
C ARG A 302 -27.78 5.49 -24.03
N HIS A 303 -28.99 5.91 -24.37
CA HIS A 303 -29.64 7.10 -23.80
C HIS A 303 -31.02 6.69 -23.30
N GLU A 304 -31.42 7.10 -22.09
CA GLU A 304 -32.66 6.65 -21.45
C GLU A 304 -32.67 5.12 -21.30
N GLU A 305 -32.09 4.61 -20.21
CA GLU A 305 -31.80 3.18 -20.09
C GLU A 305 -33.07 2.36 -19.79
N PRO A 306 -33.38 1.32 -20.60
CA PRO A 306 -34.44 0.38 -20.29
C PRO A 306 -34.10 -0.39 -19.02
N LYS A 307 -35.12 -0.80 -18.27
CA LYS A 307 -34.93 -1.59 -17.05
C LYS A 307 -34.53 -3.02 -17.44
N ILE A 308 -33.48 -3.53 -16.81
CA ILE A 308 -32.96 -4.88 -17.07
C ILE A 308 -33.10 -5.72 -15.81
N PHE A 309 -33.75 -6.87 -15.91
CA PHE A 309 -33.97 -7.80 -14.79
C PHE A 309 -33.37 -9.17 -15.10
N VAL A 310 -32.57 -9.68 -14.17
CA VAL A 310 -31.93 -11.00 -14.23
C VAL A 310 -32.02 -11.74 -12.89
N HIS A 311 -32.92 -11.38 -11.99
CA HIS A 311 -32.99 -12.01 -10.66
C HIS A 311 -33.55 -13.44 -10.72
N GLY A 312 -33.34 -14.23 -9.66
CA GLY A 312 -33.99 -15.54 -9.51
C GLY A 312 -35.49 -15.43 -9.23
N GLY A 313 -36.19 -16.57 -9.29
CA GLY A 313 -37.60 -16.69 -8.91
C GLY A 313 -37.78 -16.97 -7.42
N ASN A 314 -38.97 -16.69 -6.88
CA ASN A 314 -39.33 -16.93 -5.50
C ASN A 314 -39.56 -18.44 -5.24
N SER A 315 -39.17 -18.86 -4.03
CA SER A 315 -39.40 -20.22 -3.54
C SER A 315 -40.57 -20.27 -2.56
N VAL A 316 -41.60 -21.04 -2.88
CA VAL A 316 -42.77 -21.26 -2.01
C VAL A 316 -42.47 -22.28 -0.90
N GLY A 317 -41.64 -23.28 -1.19
CA GLY A 317 -41.27 -24.33 -0.21
C GLY A 317 -40.27 -23.84 0.84
N CYS A 318 -39.42 -22.88 0.48
CA CYS A 318 -38.39 -22.29 1.33
C CYS A 318 -38.28 -20.78 1.08
N PRO A 319 -39.11 -19.95 1.74
CA PRO A 319 -39.25 -18.53 1.44
C PRO A 319 -37.97 -17.69 1.55
N THR A 320 -36.98 -18.16 2.30
CA THR A 320 -35.68 -17.48 2.48
C THR A 320 -34.65 -17.84 1.42
N ASN A 321 -34.94 -18.82 0.55
CA ASN A 321 -34.01 -19.30 -0.48
C ASN A 321 -34.64 -19.18 -1.88
N ALA A 322 -34.71 -17.97 -2.42
CA ALA A 322 -35.05 -17.73 -3.82
C ALA A 322 -33.93 -18.26 -4.76
N GLY A 323 -34.22 -18.39 -6.06
CA GLY A 323 -33.19 -18.73 -7.05
C GLY A 323 -32.06 -17.70 -7.07
N ALA A 324 -30.87 -18.11 -7.49
CA ALA A 324 -29.74 -17.20 -7.65
C ALA A 324 -29.99 -16.25 -8.82
N ALA A 325 -29.39 -15.07 -8.75
CA ALA A 325 -29.40 -14.12 -9.84
C ALA A 325 -28.68 -14.68 -11.08
N GLY A 326 -29.12 -14.19 -12.23
CA GLY A 326 -28.48 -14.35 -13.51
C GLY A 326 -27.38 -13.30 -13.73
N THR A 327 -26.96 -13.15 -14.98
CA THR A 327 -25.87 -12.23 -15.33
C THR A 327 -26.31 -11.23 -16.38
N PHE A 328 -26.03 -9.95 -16.14
CA PHE A 328 -26.10 -8.90 -17.16
C PHE A 328 -24.69 -8.46 -17.55
N TYR A 329 -24.34 -8.58 -18.82
CA TYR A 329 -23.03 -8.19 -19.36
C TYR A 329 -23.16 -7.07 -20.39
N ASP A 330 -22.39 -6.00 -20.20
CA ASP A 330 -22.28 -4.93 -21.19
C ASP A 330 -20.93 -5.04 -21.91
N ALA A 331 -20.96 -5.32 -23.21
CA ALA A 331 -19.75 -5.55 -24.00
C ALA A 331 -18.94 -4.27 -24.26
N VAL A 332 -19.58 -3.09 -24.22
CA VAL A 332 -18.92 -1.80 -24.51
C VAL A 332 -18.16 -1.32 -23.29
N THR A 333 -18.80 -1.31 -22.13
CA THR A 333 -18.15 -0.96 -20.85
C THR A 333 -17.39 -2.13 -20.24
N ARG A 334 -17.56 -3.35 -20.77
CA ARG A 334 -17.01 -4.61 -20.26
C ARG A 334 -17.34 -4.83 -18.79
N SER A 335 -18.56 -4.46 -18.39
CA SER A 335 -19.05 -4.60 -17.01
C SER A 335 -19.97 -5.80 -16.86
N LEU A 336 -19.80 -6.54 -15.77
CA LEU A 336 -20.69 -7.61 -15.35
C LEU A 336 -21.50 -7.15 -14.13
N THR A 337 -22.83 -7.25 -14.21
CA THR A 337 -23.74 -6.95 -13.10
C THR A 337 -24.50 -8.21 -12.70
N VAL A 338 -24.50 -8.51 -11.41
CA VAL A 338 -25.29 -9.57 -10.78
C VAL A 338 -26.16 -8.92 -9.71
N ASP A 339 -27.46 -8.91 -9.95
CA ASP A 339 -28.46 -8.23 -9.11
C ASP A 339 -29.60 -9.20 -8.82
N ASN A 340 -29.82 -9.51 -7.53
CA ASN A 340 -30.92 -10.38 -7.12
C ASN A 340 -32.16 -9.62 -6.62
N PHE A 341 -32.20 -8.31 -6.82
CA PHE A 341 -33.37 -7.46 -6.55
C PHE A 341 -33.91 -7.57 -5.12
N ASN A 342 -33.01 -7.68 -4.15
CA ASN A 342 -33.31 -7.88 -2.72
C ASN A 342 -34.07 -9.18 -2.41
N MET A 343 -33.96 -10.18 -3.27
CA MET A 343 -34.42 -11.53 -2.98
C MET A 343 -33.35 -12.28 -2.19
N THR A 344 -33.73 -12.80 -1.02
CA THR A 344 -32.86 -13.64 -0.20
C THR A 344 -32.64 -14.98 -0.90
N THR A 345 -31.38 -15.38 -1.05
CA THR A 345 -31.01 -16.66 -1.65
C THR A 345 -29.89 -17.30 -0.85
N ASP A 346 -29.87 -18.63 -0.79
CA ASP A 346 -28.72 -19.43 -0.34
C ASP A 346 -27.97 -20.07 -1.51
N THR A 347 -28.46 -19.87 -2.73
CA THR A 347 -27.84 -20.38 -3.95
C THR A 347 -26.98 -19.32 -4.64
N ASP A 348 -25.88 -19.77 -5.24
CA ASP A 348 -24.91 -18.88 -5.85
C ASP A 348 -25.07 -18.73 -7.37
N THR A 349 -24.67 -17.57 -7.86
CA THR A 349 -24.30 -17.32 -9.25
C THR A 349 -22.83 -17.70 -9.42
N ILE A 350 -22.52 -18.66 -10.27
CA ILE A 350 -21.14 -19.16 -10.39
C ILE A 350 -20.36 -18.36 -11.42
N LEU A 351 -19.18 -17.88 -11.03
CA LEU A 351 -18.14 -17.37 -11.93
C LEU A 351 -17.13 -18.49 -12.21
N MET A 352 -17.34 -19.24 -13.30
CA MET A 352 -16.45 -20.36 -13.64
C MET A 352 -15.08 -19.87 -14.13
N GLU A 353 -15.03 -18.81 -14.95
CA GLU A 353 -13.77 -18.28 -15.48
C GLU A 353 -13.89 -16.77 -15.73
N VAL A 354 -13.06 -15.96 -15.07
CA VAL A 354 -13.02 -14.53 -15.38
C VAL A 354 -12.18 -14.34 -16.64
N SER A 355 -12.80 -13.93 -17.74
CA SER A 355 -12.13 -13.83 -19.04
C SER A 355 -10.88 -12.95 -18.97
N TYR A 356 -9.73 -13.50 -19.37
CA TYR A 356 -8.45 -12.80 -19.37
C TYR A 356 -8.25 -11.90 -20.59
N GLN A 357 -8.98 -12.11 -21.69
CA GLN A 357 -8.89 -11.32 -22.92
C GLN A 357 -10.25 -11.21 -23.64
N PRO A 358 -10.81 -10.00 -23.82
CA PRO A 358 -10.44 -8.75 -23.13
C PRO A 358 -10.79 -8.81 -21.64
N LEU A 359 -9.97 -8.17 -20.80
CA LEU A 359 -10.24 -8.07 -19.36
C LEU A 359 -11.56 -7.32 -19.11
N MET A 360 -12.34 -7.81 -18.14
CA MET A 360 -13.51 -7.09 -17.63
C MET A 360 -13.05 -5.79 -16.96
N THR A 361 -13.82 -4.72 -17.14
CA THR A 361 -13.53 -3.43 -16.52
C THR A 361 -14.17 -3.31 -15.15
N ASN A 362 -15.43 -3.74 -15.00
CA ASN A 362 -16.14 -3.62 -13.72
C ASN A 362 -16.95 -4.88 -13.39
N ILE A 363 -17.05 -5.21 -12.10
CA ILE A 363 -17.95 -6.25 -11.57
C ILE A 363 -18.81 -5.65 -10.47
N PHE A 364 -20.14 -5.67 -10.66
CA PHE A 364 -21.13 -5.18 -9.71
C PHE A 364 -21.94 -6.35 -9.14
N ILE A 365 -21.89 -6.55 -7.83
CA ILE A 365 -22.67 -7.55 -7.09
C ILE A 365 -23.56 -6.79 -6.12
N GLN A 366 -24.88 -6.84 -6.33
CA GLN A 366 -25.81 -5.96 -5.61
C GLN A 366 -27.11 -6.65 -5.17
N ASN A 367 -27.76 -6.04 -4.16
CA ASN A 367 -29.13 -6.36 -3.71
C ASN A 367 -29.33 -7.86 -3.38
N LEU A 368 -28.59 -8.37 -2.40
CA LEU A 368 -28.59 -9.77 -1.93
C LEU A 368 -28.16 -10.81 -2.97
N ALA A 369 -27.49 -10.41 -4.05
CA ALA A 369 -26.84 -11.34 -4.95
C ALA A 369 -25.70 -12.11 -4.24
N LYS A 370 -25.73 -13.43 -4.33
CA LYS A 370 -24.63 -14.31 -3.91
C LYS A 370 -23.89 -14.83 -5.14
N VAL A 371 -22.57 -14.66 -5.14
CA VAL A 371 -21.67 -15.03 -6.23
C VAL A 371 -20.56 -15.89 -5.68
N SER A 372 -20.27 -17.02 -6.34
CA SER A 372 -19.18 -17.91 -5.94
C SER A 372 -18.16 -18.12 -7.06
N VAL A 373 -16.88 -18.18 -6.66
CA VAL A 373 -15.73 -18.54 -7.49
C VAL A 373 -15.20 -19.90 -7.00
N PRO A 374 -15.77 -21.02 -7.46
CA PRO A 374 -15.55 -22.32 -6.84
C PRO A 374 -14.28 -23.02 -7.32
N LEU A 375 -13.67 -22.60 -8.44
CA LEU A 375 -12.49 -23.27 -8.98
C LEU A 375 -11.25 -23.01 -8.11
N LEU A 376 -10.50 -24.07 -7.82
CA LEU A 376 -9.23 -24.01 -7.10
C LEU A 376 -8.21 -23.15 -7.88
N TRP A 377 -7.40 -22.37 -7.16
CA TRP A 377 -6.40 -21.45 -7.73
C TRP A 377 -6.96 -20.43 -8.73
N SER A 378 -8.20 -19.97 -8.51
CA SER A 378 -8.82 -18.96 -9.37
C SER A 378 -8.17 -17.58 -9.19
N ARG A 379 -7.97 -16.91 -10.32
CA ARG A 379 -7.61 -15.49 -10.39
C ARG A 379 -8.80 -14.68 -10.92
N VAL A 380 -9.23 -13.69 -10.16
CA VAL A 380 -10.21 -12.68 -10.56
C VAL A 380 -9.44 -11.39 -10.85
N GLN A 381 -9.25 -11.07 -12.13
CA GLN A 381 -8.56 -9.86 -12.55
C GLN A 381 -9.51 -8.91 -13.28
N VAL A 382 -9.65 -7.70 -12.75
CA VAL A 382 -10.55 -6.65 -13.24
C VAL A 382 -9.72 -5.39 -13.47
N GLN A 383 -9.94 -4.70 -14.59
CA GLN A 383 -9.18 -3.50 -14.95
C GLN A 383 -9.57 -2.27 -14.12
N GLY A 384 -10.84 -2.16 -13.72
CA GLY A 384 -11.38 -1.04 -12.96
C GLY A 384 -11.87 -1.50 -11.58
N GLN A 385 -13.18 -1.50 -11.38
CA GLN A 385 -13.79 -1.61 -10.06
C GLN A 385 -14.50 -2.95 -9.82
N ILE A 386 -14.31 -3.52 -8.62
CA ILE A 386 -15.18 -4.55 -8.06
C ILE A 386 -16.00 -3.90 -6.95
N SER A 387 -17.32 -3.97 -7.03
CA SER A 387 -18.21 -3.45 -6.00
C SER A 387 -19.17 -4.52 -5.50
N VAL A 388 -19.23 -4.69 -4.18
CA VAL A 388 -20.17 -5.58 -3.50
C VAL A 388 -21.06 -4.72 -2.61
N LEU A 389 -22.36 -4.65 -2.92
CA LEU A 389 -23.27 -3.65 -2.37
C LEU A 389 -24.59 -4.30 -1.89
N GLY A 390 -25.26 -3.69 -0.92
CA GLY A 390 -26.66 -3.99 -0.59
C GLY A 390 -26.91 -5.45 -0.21
N GLY A 391 -26.11 -6.00 0.69
CA GLY A 391 -26.21 -7.40 1.13
C GLY A 391 -25.58 -8.42 0.16
N GLY A 392 -24.91 -7.95 -0.90
CA GLY A 392 -24.18 -8.82 -1.82
C GLY A 392 -23.10 -9.64 -1.12
N THR A 393 -22.88 -10.88 -1.60
CA THR A 393 -21.83 -11.76 -1.10
C THR A 393 -20.97 -12.27 -2.25
N LEU A 394 -19.64 -12.18 -2.11
CA LEU A 394 -18.67 -12.80 -3.01
C LEU A 394 -17.85 -13.84 -2.25
N SER A 395 -17.97 -15.10 -2.66
CA SER A 395 -17.33 -16.23 -2.01
C SER A 395 -16.24 -16.84 -2.90
N PHE A 396 -15.07 -17.11 -2.34
CA PHE A 396 -13.97 -17.83 -2.98
C PHE A 396 -13.81 -19.21 -2.37
N GLY A 397 -13.75 -20.24 -3.22
CA GLY A 397 -13.69 -21.62 -2.77
C GLY A 397 -15.02 -22.11 -2.20
N LEU A 398 -14.97 -23.31 -1.60
CA LEU A 398 -16.12 -23.98 -0.98
C LEU A 398 -15.84 -24.14 0.51
N SER A 399 -16.87 -23.99 1.35
CA SER A 399 -16.74 -23.93 2.81
C SER A 399 -16.09 -25.16 3.46
N HIS A 400 -16.14 -26.31 2.80
CA HIS A 400 -15.54 -27.57 3.25
C HIS A 400 -14.18 -27.89 2.62
N TYR A 401 -13.64 -27.00 1.79
CA TYR A 401 -12.43 -27.25 0.99
C TYR A 401 -11.51 -26.01 0.98
N ALA A 402 -11.02 -25.60 2.14
CA ALA A 402 -10.12 -24.46 2.28
C ALA A 402 -8.65 -24.80 1.95
N LEU A 403 -8.40 -25.34 0.75
CA LEU A 403 -7.11 -25.90 0.34
C LEU A 403 -6.38 -25.07 -0.75
N SER A 404 -6.93 -23.92 -1.16
CA SER A 404 -6.42 -23.14 -2.29
C SER A 404 -6.04 -21.71 -1.96
N GLU A 405 -5.17 -21.15 -2.79
CA GLU A 405 -4.84 -19.73 -2.81
C GLU A 405 -5.63 -19.07 -3.94
N PHE A 406 -6.33 -17.98 -3.64
CA PHE A 406 -7.12 -17.20 -4.60
C PHE A 406 -6.47 -15.85 -4.84
N GLU A 407 -6.51 -15.39 -6.08
CA GLU A 407 -5.96 -14.09 -6.45
C GLU A 407 -7.06 -13.10 -6.86
N LEU A 408 -7.07 -11.91 -6.26
CA LEU A 408 -7.98 -10.82 -6.61
C LEU A 408 -7.17 -9.58 -7.00
N LEU A 409 -7.34 -9.13 -8.23
CA LEU A 409 -6.69 -7.92 -8.75
C LEU A 409 -7.73 -6.95 -9.30
N ALA A 410 -7.74 -5.72 -8.79
CA ALA A 410 -8.61 -4.64 -9.26
C ALA A 410 -7.94 -3.28 -9.06
N GLU A 411 -8.41 -2.22 -9.71
CA GLU A 411 -8.01 -0.86 -9.30
C GLU A 411 -8.72 -0.45 -8.01
N GLU A 412 -10.01 -0.73 -7.90
CA GLU A 412 -10.82 -0.37 -6.75
C GLU A 412 -11.67 -1.55 -6.26
N LEU A 413 -11.69 -1.76 -4.94
CA LEU A 413 -12.61 -2.67 -4.28
C LEU A 413 -13.50 -1.88 -3.31
N LEU A 414 -14.81 -1.82 -3.62
CA LEU A 414 -15.82 -1.11 -2.84
C LEU A 414 -16.78 -2.11 -2.19
N MET A 415 -16.97 -2.00 -0.88
CA MET A 415 -17.87 -2.84 -0.11
C MET A 415 -18.83 -1.98 0.72
N SER A 416 -20.14 -2.20 0.58
CA SER A 416 -21.18 -1.54 1.39
C SER A 416 -22.26 -2.54 1.81
N ASP A 417 -22.48 -2.67 3.12
CA ASP A 417 -23.45 -3.62 3.71
C ASP A 417 -23.28 -5.03 3.12
N SER A 418 -22.04 -5.51 2.97
CA SER A 418 -21.71 -6.67 2.14
C SER A 418 -20.68 -7.60 2.78
N ALA A 419 -20.53 -8.79 2.22
CA ALA A 419 -19.56 -9.76 2.70
C ALA A 419 -18.70 -10.33 1.57
N ILE A 420 -17.39 -10.44 1.80
CA ILE A 420 -16.49 -11.29 1.03
C ILE A 420 -16.07 -12.45 1.93
N LYS A 421 -16.24 -13.68 1.45
CA LYS A 421 -15.85 -14.90 2.17
C LYS A 421 -14.79 -15.63 1.37
N VAL A 422 -13.72 -16.05 2.02
CA VAL A 422 -12.63 -16.80 1.38
C VAL A 422 -12.42 -18.07 2.18
N TYR A 423 -12.57 -19.21 1.51
CA TYR A 423 -12.26 -20.53 2.06
C TYR A 423 -10.92 -20.99 1.48
N GLY A 424 -9.82 -20.59 2.12
CA GLY A 424 -8.45 -20.72 1.64
C GLY A 424 -7.62 -19.45 1.90
N ALA A 425 -6.45 -19.35 1.28
CA ALA A 425 -5.66 -18.11 1.33
C ALA A 425 -6.14 -17.11 0.27
N LEU A 426 -6.06 -15.83 0.60
CA LEU A 426 -6.33 -14.73 -0.32
C LEU A 426 -5.05 -13.95 -0.61
N ARG A 427 -4.76 -13.76 -1.89
CA ARG A 427 -3.77 -12.79 -2.37
C ARG A 427 -4.49 -11.69 -3.15
N MET A 428 -4.67 -10.56 -2.50
CA MET A 428 -5.38 -9.41 -3.04
C MET A 428 -4.41 -8.28 -3.37
N THR A 429 -4.54 -7.68 -4.56
CA THR A 429 -3.81 -6.48 -4.96
C THR A 429 -4.78 -5.46 -5.55
N VAL A 430 -4.96 -4.35 -4.83
CA VAL A 430 -5.85 -3.24 -5.22
C VAL A 430 -5.14 -1.89 -5.11
N LYS A 431 -5.65 -0.84 -5.76
CA LYS A 431 -5.16 0.54 -5.48
C LYS A 431 -5.91 1.14 -4.31
N MET A 432 -7.23 0.99 -4.29
CA MET A 432 -8.13 1.51 -3.28
C MET A 432 -8.99 0.39 -2.68
N PHE A 433 -9.04 0.28 -1.36
CA PHE A 433 -9.93 -0.64 -0.65
C PHE A 433 -10.82 0.11 0.33
N LEU A 434 -12.13 0.16 0.05
CA LEU A 434 -13.11 0.93 0.81
C LEU A 434 -14.20 0.01 1.35
N MET A 435 -14.38 0.00 2.66
CA MET A 435 -15.40 -0.80 3.34
C MET A 435 -16.33 0.08 4.18
N TRP A 436 -17.63 -0.15 4.05
CA TRP A 436 -18.70 0.47 4.84
C TRP A 436 -19.64 -0.61 5.36
N ASN A 437 -19.76 -0.75 6.69
CA ASN A 437 -20.58 -1.80 7.35
C ASN A 437 -20.45 -3.18 6.68
N SER A 438 -19.21 -3.58 6.36
CA SER A 438 -18.94 -4.75 5.53
C SER A 438 -17.90 -5.68 6.17
N GLN A 439 -17.90 -6.95 5.76
CA GLN A 439 -17.05 -7.98 6.36
C GLN A 439 -16.21 -8.71 5.30
N LEU A 440 -14.91 -8.84 5.56
CA LEU A 440 -13.99 -9.72 4.82
C LEU A 440 -13.58 -10.86 5.74
N LEU A 441 -14.03 -12.08 5.43
CA LEU A 441 -13.80 -13.28 6.22
C LEU A 441 -12.87 -14.22 5.47
N ILE A 442 -11.72 -14.55 6.06
CA ILE A 442 -10.74 -15.50 5.51
C ILE A 442 -10.65 -16.70 6.46
N ASP A 443 -11.10 -17.85 5.99
CA ASP A 443 -11.12 -19.12 6.71
C ASP A 443 -10.18 -20.12 6.02
N VAL A 444 -9.09 -20.47 6.70
CA VAL A 444 -8.11 -21.46 6.27
C VAL A 444 -8.23 -22.69 7.16
N GLU A 445 -8.56 -23.85 6.57
CA GLU A 445 -8.44 -25.13 7.27
C GLU A 445 -6.97 -25.55 7.36
N GLY A 446 -6.55 -26.08 8.52
CA GLY A 446 -5.18 -26.17 9.02
C GLY A 446 -4.13 -27.00 8.24
N ASP A 447 -4.23 -27.12 6.92
CA ASP A 447 -3.13 -27.61 6.10
C ASP A 447 -1.96 -26.61 6.13
N ARG A 448 -0.74 -27.13 6.23
CA ARG A 448 0.46 -26.31 6.50
C ARG A 448 0.91 -25.46 5.31
N ASN A 449 0.37 -25.73 4.12
CA ASN A 449 0.84 -25.14 2.87
C ASN A 449 0.19 -23.80 2.53
N VAL A 450 -0.97 -23.45 3.12
CA VAL A 450 -1.80 -22.30 2.70
C VAL A 450 -2.16 -21.41 3.91
N GLN A 451 -1.19 -21.08 4.76
CA GLN A 451 -1.44 -20.37 6.04
C GLN A 451 -1.35 -18.83 5.96
N ASN A 452 -0.90 -18.28 4.84
CA ASN A 452 -0.61 -16.85 4.71
C ASN A 452 -1.54 -16.23 3.67
N SER A 453 -2.28 -15.19 4.08
CA SER A 453 -3.03 -14.32 3.18
C SER A 453 -2.39 -12.94 3.11
N PHE A 454 -2.45 -12.30 1.94
CA PHE A 454 -1.84 -11.02 1.66
C PHE A 454 -2.88 -10.06 1.07
N LEU A 455 -3.02 -8.88 1.67
CA LEU A 455 -3.84 -7.79 1.18
C LEU A 455 -2.94 -6.61 0.85
N GLU A 456 -2.74 -6.33 -0.42
CA GLU A 456 -1.93 -5.22 -0.91
C GLU A 456 -2.81 -4.09 -1.45
N ALA A 457 -2.68 -2.90 -0.89
CA ALA A 457 -3.38 -1.69 -1.33
C ALA A 457 -2.40 -0.56 -1.66
N SER A 458 -2.22 -0.22 -2.94
CA SER A 458 -1.15 0.73 -3.30
C SER A 458 -1.40 2.16 -2.79
N ASN A 459 -2.64 2.59 -2.55
CA ASN A 459 -2.93 3.98 -2.20
C ASN A 459 -3.72 4.15 -0.90
N LEU A 460 -4.85 3.46 -0.71
CA LEU A 460 -5.71 3.72 0.45
C LEU A 460 -6.49 2.48 0.89
N ILE A 461 -6.52 2.25 2.20
CA ILE A 461 -7.45 1.33 2.87
C ILE A 461 -8.28 2.11 3.89
N VAL A 462 -9.61 2.08 3.76
CA VAL A 462 -10.53 2.74 4.71
C VAL A 462 -11.62 1.78 5.15
N LEU A 463 -11.74 1.60 6.47
CA LEU A 463 -12.83 0.90 7.12
C LEU A 463 -13.72 1.92 7.84
N LYS A 464 -15.04 1.80 7.67
CA LYS A 464 -16.06 2.62 8.32
C LYS A 464 -17.26 1.81 8.78
N GLU A 465 -17.97 2.34 9.78
CA GLU A 465 -19.28 1.86 10.26
C GLU A 465 -19.27 0.37 10.63
N SER A 466 -18.36 -0.05 11.52
CA SER A 466 -18.24 -1.46 11.97
C SER A 466 -17.78 -2.44 10.89
N SER A 467 -16.86 -2.00 10.02
CA SER A 467 -16.28 -2.87 9.00
C SER A 467 -15.18 -3.76 9.58
N THR A 468 -15.18 -5.05 9.23
CA THR A 468 -14.25 -6.03 9.82
C THR A 468 -13.47 -6.82 8.77
N ILE A 469 -12.17 -6.97 8.99
CA ILE A 469 -11.31 -7.93 8.29
C ILE A 469 -10.88 -8.97 9.31
N HIS A 470 -11.29 -10.21 9.09
CA HIS A 470 -11.07 -11.31 10.03
C HIS A 470 -10.40 -12.48 9.32
N SER A 471 -9.25 -12.92 9.85
CA SER A 471 -8.56 -14.12 9.38
C SER A 471 -8.24 -15.08 10.54
N ASN A 472 -8.57 -16.36 10.38
CA ASN A 472 -8.17 -17.40 11.35
C ASN A 472 -6.72 -17.90 11.17
N ALA A 473 -5.99 -17.35 10.19
CA ALA A 473 -4.61 -17.67 9.85
C ALA A 473 -3.73 -16.41 9.87
N ASN A 474 -2.56 -16.44 9.20
CA ASN A 474 -1.67 -15.29 9.15
C ASN A 474 -2.12 -14.30 8.07
N LEU A 475 -2.18 -13.01 8.42
CA LEU A 475 -2.61 -11.95 7.52
C LEU A 475 -1.52 -10.87 7.42
N GLY A 476 -1.04 -10.65 6.19
CA GLY A 476 -0.22 -9.50 5.82
C GLY A 476 -1.08 -8.44 5.15
N VAL A 477 -1.04 -7.22 5.66
CA VAL A 477 -1.66 -6.07 5.01
C VAL A 477 -0.55 -5.10 4.63
N HIS A 478 -0.39 -4.90 3.34
CA HIS A 478 0.64 -4.08 2.73
C HIS A 478 -0.02 -2.90 2.03
N GLY A 479 0.59 -1.72 2.07
CA GLY A 479 0.13 -0.63 1.22
C GLY A 479 1.05 0.56 1.26
N GLN A 480 1.09 1.39 0.21
CA GLN A 480 2.06 2.50 0.13
C GLN A 480 1.50 3.85 0.61
N GLY A 481 0.19 3.96 0.78
CA GLY A 481 -0.45 5.19 1.25
C GLY A 481 -1.02 5.09 2.66
N LEU A 482 -2.30 5.35 2.85
CA LEU A 482 -2.92 5.48 4.17
C LEU A 482 -3.76 4.24 4.53
N LEU A 483 -3.60 3.74 5.76
CA LEU A 483 -4.54 2.83 6.40
C LEU A 483 -5.34 3.61 7.45
N ASN A 484 -6.66 3.66 7.31
CA ASN A 484 -7.53 4.43 8.21
C ASN A 484 -8.74 3.60 8.68
N LEU A 485 -8.76 3.26 9.96
CA LEU A 485 -9.95 2.70 10.61
C LEU A 485 -10.66 3.84 11.32
N SER A 486 -11.86 4.21 10.87
CA SER A 486 -12.43 5.52 11.19
C SER A 486 -13.24 5.58 12.49
N GLY A 487 -13.84 4.47 12.93
CA GLY A 487 -14.84 4.51 13.99
C GLY A 487 -14.99 3.21 14.80
N PRO A 488 -15.94 3.19 15.75
CA PRO A 488 -16.18 2.05 16.60
C PRO A 488 -16.68 0.84 15.81
N GLY A 489 -16.18 -0.34 16.17
CA GLY A 489 -16.49 -1.59 15.49
C GLY A 489 -15.60 -1.88 14.27
N ASP A 490 -14.83 -0.91 13.78
CA ASP A 490 -13.86 -1.15 12.72
C ASP A 490 -12.72 -2.01 13.26
N CYS A 491 -12.49 -3.19 12.67
CA CYS A 491 -11.55 -4.16 13.20
C CYS A 491 -10.71 -4.83 12.11
N ILE A 492 -9.41 -4.96 12.33
CA ILE A 492 -8.56 -5.90 11.60
C ILE A 492 -7.98 -6.87 12.61
N GLU A 493 -8.37 -8.13 12.50
CA GLU A 493 -7.89 -9.18 13.38
C GLU A 493 -7.45 -10.41 12.61
N ALA A 494 -6.31 -10.95 13.07
CA ALA A 494 -5.75 -12.17 12.53
C ALA A 494 -5.03 -12.95 13.63
N GLN A 495 -4.74 -14.21 13.37
CA GLN A 495 -3.95 -15.02 14.27
C GLN A 495 -2.52 -14.48 14.41
N ARG A 496 -1.97 -13.98 13.30
CA ARG A 496 -0.80 -13.11 13.24
C ARG A 496 -1.07 -12.01 12.23
N LEU A 497 -0.84 -10.77 12.64
CA LEU A 497 -1.10 -9.59 11.82
C LEU A 497 0.21 -8.85 11.53
N VAL A 498 0.53 -8.65 10.25
CA VAL A 498 1.65 -7.80 9.84
C VAL A 498 1.11 -6.66 8.99
N LEU A 499 1.36 -5.42 9.42
CA LEU A 499 1.08 -4.22 8.65
C LEU A 499 2.41 -3.67 8.12
N SER A 500 2.53 -3.44 6.82
CA SER A 500 3.76 -2.81 6.32
C SER A 500 3.62 -1.91 5.09
N LEU A 501 4.65 -1.09 4.90
CA LEU A 501 4.85 -0.16 3.78
C LEU A 501 3.97 1.11 3.79
N PHE A 502 3.08 1.28 4.76
CA PHE A 502 2.14 2.40 4.78
C PHE A 502 2.85 3.73 5.02
N TYR A 503 2.44 4.79 4.31
CA TYR A 503 2.84 6.15 4.68
C TYR A 503 2.27 6.52 6.06
N GLY A 504 1.00 6.19 6.32
CA GLY A 504 0.35 6.49 7.60
C GLY A 504 -0.61 5.39 8.04
N VAL A 505 -0.67 5.15 9.35
CA VAL A 505 -1.65 4.25 9.97
C VAL A 505 -2.43 5.02 11.02
N ASN A 506 -3.72 5.21 10.78
CA ASN A 506 -4.64 5.93 11.66
C ASN A 506 -5.68 4.96 12.23
N LEU A 507 -5.73 4.89 13.55
CA LEU A 507 -6.74 4.13 14.29
C LEU A 507 -7.64 5.09 15.03
N GLY A 508 -8.84 5.30 14.51
CA GLY A 508 -9.88 6.12 15.12
C GLY A 508 -10.38 5.57 16.45
N PRO A 509 -11.15 6.37 17.19
CA PRO A 509 -11.66 5.99 18.51
C PRO A 509 -12.61 4.79 18.42
N GLY A 510 -12.32 3.74 19.19
CA GLY A 510 -13.09 2.49 19.21
C GLY A 510 -12.73 1.49 18.10
N ALA A 511 -11.81 1.83 17.19
CA ALA A 511 -11.26 0.89 16.22
C ALA A 511 -10.26 -0.07 16.88
N VAL A 512 -10.10 -1.28 16.32
CA VAL A 512 -9.27 -2.34 16.91
C VAL A 512 -8.32 -2.94 15.87
N LEU A 513 -7.03 -3.02 16.21
CA LEU A 513 -6.06 -3.91 15.57
C LEU A 513 -5.68 -5.00 16.56
N ARG A 514 -5.79 -6.26 16.13
CA ARG A 514 -5.59 -7.38 17.05
C ARG A 514 -4.83 -8.55 16.42
N GLY A 515 -3.87 -9.07 17.18
CA GLY A 515 -3.30 -10.39 16.94
C GLY A 515 -2.72 -10.94 18.24
N PRO A 516 -3.24 -12.06 18.81
CA PRO A 516 -4.07 -13.09 18.15
C PRO A 516 -5.59 -12.87 18.25
N LEU A 517 -6.36 -13.69 17.50
CA LEU A 517 -7.83 -13.73 17.52
C LEU A 517 -8.39 -14.06 18.92
N GLU A 518 -9.52 -13.47 19.31
CA GLU A 518 -10.10 -13.62 20.68
C GLU A 518 -10.87 -14.93 20.89
N ASN A 519 -11.58 -15.43 19.87
CA ASN A 519 -12.33 -16.69 19.92
C ASN A 519 -11.64 -17.77 19.07
N PHE A 520 -10.74 -18.53 19.69
CA PHE A 520 -10.07 -19.64 19.03
C PHE A 520 -11.07 -20.77 18.72
N THR A 521 -11.34 -21.02 17.45
CA THR A 521 -11.86 -22.32 17.01
C THR A 521 -10.73 -23.36 17.08
N ALA A 522 -11.06 -24.64 17.23
CA ALA A 522 -10.08 -25.72 17.40
C ALA A 522 -9.05 -25.85 16.24
N ASN A 523 -9.28 -25.14 15.13
CA ASN A 523 -8.50 -25.21 13.89
C ASN A 523 -7.51 -24.03 13.68
N ALA A 524 -7.47 -23.04 14.58
CA ALA A 524 -6.63 -21.85 14.42
C ALA A 524 -5.11 -22.12 14.62
N VAL A 525 -4.27 -21.44 13.84
CA VAL A 525 -2.79 -21.61 13.86
C VAL A 525 -2.19 -20.92 15.11
N THR A 526 -2.11 -21.61 16.24
CA THR A 526 -1.62 -20.98 17.48
C THR A 526 -0.16 -20.47 17.36
N PRO A 527 0.15 -19.21 17.77
CA PRO A 527 1.50 -18.70 17.77
C PRO A 527 2.28 -19.41 18.88
N LYS A 528 3.43 -20.01 18.54
CA LYS A 528 4.31 -20.59 19.56
C LYS A 528 4.97 -19.49 20.37
N LEU A 529 4.37 -19.14 21.50
CA LEU A 529 5.00 -18.27 22.50
C LEU A 529 6.11 -19.09 23.19
N ASN A 530 7.37 -18.69 23.02
CA ASN A 530 8.55 -19.39 23.55
C ASN A 530 8.71 -19.23 25.08
N CYS A 531 7.70 -19.63 25.84
CA CYS A 531 7.57 -19.37 27.28
C CYS A 531 8.62 -20.08 28.16
N ASN A 532 9.23 -21.15 27.67
CA ASN A 532 10.19 -21.98 28.42
C ASN A 532 11.65 -21.74 28.00
N SER A 533 11.89 -20.87 27.02
CA SER A 533 13.25 -20.56 26.57
C SER A 533 13.90 -19.55 27.50
N GLN A 534 15.13 -19.82 27.95
CA GLN A 534 15.98 -18.85 28.65
C GLN A 534 16.73 -17.92 27.70
N GLN A 535 16.62 -18.14 26.38
CA GLN A 535 17.28 -17.33 25.37
C GLN A 535 16.30 -16.34 24.75
N CYS A 536 16.73 -15.08 24.71
CA CYS A 536 16.05 -13.98 24.04
C CYS A 536 15.94 -14.26 22.53
N PRO A 537 14.74 -14.15 21.92
CA PRO A 537 14.63 -14.19 20.46
C PRO A 537 15.41 -13.05 19.81
N ASP A 538 16.42 -13.37 18.99
CA ASP A 538 17.25 -12.37 18.31
C ASP A 538 16.41 -11.42 17.43
N GLU A 539 15.28 -11.92 16.89
CA GLU A 539 14.32 -11.15 16.09
C GLU A 539 13.71 -9.96 16.83
N LEU A 540 13.61 -9.99 18.17
CA LEU A 540 13.09 -8.87 18.95
C LEU A 540 14.08 -7.69 19.03
N LEU A 541 15.38 -7.97 18.90
CA LEU A 541 16.43 -6.97 18.96
C LEU A 541 16.85 -6.52 17.56
N ASN A 542 16.94 -7.48 16.65
CA ASN A 542 17.31 -7.31 15.25
C ASN A 542 16.21 -7.90 14.36
N PRO A 543 15.05 -7.22 14.25
CA PRO A 543 13.95 -7.67 13.39
C PRO A 543 14.38 -7.67 11.92
N PRO A 544 13.83 -8.58 11.09
CA PRO A 544 14.20 -8.67 9.68
C PRO A 544 13.73 -7.44 8.90
N ASP A 545 14.59 -6.93 8.03
CA ASP A 545 14.32 -5.77 7.17
C ASP A 545 13.15 -5.96 6.20
N ASP A 546 12.86 -7.21 5.84
CA ASP A 546 11.95 -7.54 4.76
C ASP A 546 10.47 -7.50 5.17
N CYS A 547 10.14 -7.24 6.45
CA CYS A 547 8.77 -7.02 6.95
C CYS A 547 7.71 -8.05 6.48
N ASN A 548 8.15 -9.27 6.16
CA ASN A 548 7.29 -10.30 5.55
C ASN A 548 6.55 -11.12 6.61
N VAL A 549 5.37 -11.61 6.25
CA VAL A 549 4.61 -12.58 7.06
C VAL A 549 5.32 -13.93 7.00
N ASN A 550 6.22 -14.18 7.95
CA ASN A 550 6.88 -15.48 8.08
C ASN A 550 6.36 -16.20 9.32
N ALA A 551 5.88 -17.43 9.10
CA ALA A 551 5.37 -18.30 10.16
C ALA A 551 6.44 -18.67 11.21
N SER A 552 7.73 -18.47 10.94
CA SER A 552 8.79 -18.66 11.94
C SER A 552 8.91 -17.52 12.95
N LEU A 553 8.42 -16.32 12.63
CA LEU A 553 8.62 -15.14 13.48
C LEU A 553 7.81 -15.25 14.77
N SER A 554 8.34 -14.66 15.84
CA SER A 554 7.71 -14.68 17.17
C SER A 554 6.58 -13.65 17.33
N PHE A 555 6.44 -12.70 16.41
CA PHE A 555 5.47 -11.60 16.50
C PHE A 555 4.02 -12.07 16.31
N THR A 556 3.12 -11.58 17.15
CA THR A 556 1.67 -11.72 16.92
C THR A 556 1.10 -10.51 16.18
N LEU A 557 1.68 -9.33 16.40
CA LEU A 557 1.38 -8.11 15.65
C LEU A 557 2.68 -7.37 15.34
N GLN A 558 2.92 -7.08 14.06
CA GLN A 558 4.08 -6.31 13.63
C GLN A 558 3.65 -5.15 12.73
N ILE A 559 4.08 -3.93 13.03
CA ILE A 559 3.92 -2.74 12.18
C ILE A 559 5.31 -2.34 11.70
N CYS A 560 5.52 -2.35 10.39
CA CYS A 560 6.85 -2.31 9.79
C CYS A 560 6.93 -1.32 8.63
N ARG A 561 7.95 -0.46 8.57
CA ARG A 561 8.11 0.56 7.51
C ARG A 561 6.86 1.45 7.38
N VAL A 562 6.57 2.20 8.45
CA VAL A 562 5.48 3.16 8.48
C VAL A 562 5.99 4.52 8.94
N GLU A 563 5.75 5.60 8.20
CA GLU A 563 6.26 6.91 8.63
C GLU A 563 5.54 7.36 9.92
N ASP A 564 4.22 7.54 9.85
CA ASP A 564 3.45 8.09 10.97
C ASP A 564 2.34 7.14 11.44
N ILE A 565 2.30 6.88 12.75
CA ILE A 565 1.28 6.03 13.39
C ILE A 565 0.51 6.85 14.42
N LEU A 566 -0.81 6.98 14.20
CA LEU A 566 -1.74 7.65 15.11
C LEU A 566 -2.71 6.64 15.72
N VAL A 567 -2.70 6.53 17.04
CA VAL A 567 -3.53 5.58 17.79
C VAL A 567 -4.51 6.33 18.70
N GLN A 568 -5.79 6.33 18.32
CA GLN A 568 -6.93 6.74 19.16
C GLN A 568 -7.79 5.53 19.59
N GLY A 569 -7.65 4.39 18.90
CA GLY A 569 -8.29 3.10 19.20
C GLY A 569 -7.42 2.14 20.02
N LEU A 570 -7.62 0.83 19.83
CA LEU A 570 -6.93 -0.24 20.55
C LEU A 570 -6.00 -1.06 19.64
N ILE A 571 -4.73 -1.17 19.99
CA ILE A 571 -3.80 -2.17 19.44
C ILE A 571 -3.57 -3.24 20.52
N ARG A 572 -3.88 -4.50 20.22
CA ARG A 572 -3.73 -5.61 21.19
C ARG A 572 -2.98 -6.80 20.61
N GLY A 573 -2.00 -7.32 21.37
CA GLY A 573 -1.34 -8.57 21.02
C GLY A 573 -0.37 -9.11 22.08
N SER A 574 0.13 -10.34 21.90
CA SER A 574 1.11 -10.94 22.82
C SER A 574 2.52 -10.41 22.64
N ILE A 575 2.98 -10.35 21.39
CA ILE A 575 4.27 -9.78 21.02
C ILE A 575 4.01 -8.74 19.93
N VAL A 576 4.02 -7.47 20.33
CA VAL A 576 3.77 -6.31 19.46
C VAL A 576 5.09 -5.64 19.15
N ASN A 577 5.40 -5.49 17.86
CA ASN A 577 6.63 -4.87 17.40
C ASN A 577 6.36 -3.72 16.42
N PHE A 578 6.92 -2.55 16.69
CA PHE A 578 6.96 -1.42 15.77
C PHE A 578 8.38 -1.28 15.22
N HIS A 579 8.58 -1.64 13.96
CA HIS A 579 9.90 -1.62 13.34
C HIS A 579 9.97 -0.61 12.20
N ARG A 580 11.06 0.17 12.14
CA ARG A 580 11.28 1.18 11.08
C ARG A 580 10.09 2.13 10.94
N ALA A 581 9.57 2.55 12.09
CA ALA A 581 8.61 3.64 12.16
C ALA A 581 9.34 4.97 12.38
N ARG A 582 8.78 6.09 11.93
CA ARG A 582 9.36 7.42 12.22
C ARG A 582 8.74 8.03 13.46
N THR A 583 7.42 8.13 13.52
CA THR A 583 6.70 8.68 14.67
C THR A 583 5.55 7.76 15.12
N VAL A 584 5.36 7.69 16.44
CA VAL A 584 4.21 7.00 17.04
C VAL A 584 3.55 7.96 18.03
N THR A 585 2.27 8.23 17.82
CA THR A 585 1.46 9.10 18.66
C THR A 585 0.26 8.31 19.19
N VAL A 586 0.20 8.17 20.51
CA VAL A 586 -0.94 7.56 21.22
C VAL A 586 -1.73 8.69 21.88
N GLU A 587 -2.91 9.00 21.32
CA GLU A 587 -3.79 10.03 21.88
C GLU A 587 -4.49 9.54 23.15
N SER A 588 -5.19 10.44 23.85
CA SER A 588 -5.83 10.18 25.16
C SER A 588 -6.82 9.01 25.17
N THR A 589 -7.50 8.72 24.06
CA THR A 589 -8.39 7.55 23.93
C THR A 589 -7.65 6.29 23.46
N GLY A 590 -6.43 6.46 22.94
CA GLY A 590 -5.61 5.41 22.37
C GLY A 590 -5.03 4.47 23.43
N THR A 591 -5.00 3.18 23.09
CA THR A 591 -4.44 2.13 23.94
C THR A 591 -3.60 1.15 23.13
N ILE A 592 -2.34 0.96 23.52
CA ILE A 592 -1.49 -0.13 23.04
C ILE A 592 -1.31 -1.09 24.21
N SER A 593 -1.90 -2.28 24.11
CA SER A 593 -1.91 -3.24 25.22
C SER A 593 -1.36 -4.59 24.80
N THR A 594 -0.34 -5.04 25.51
CA THR A 594 0.08 -6.44 25.56
C THR A 594 -0.26 -7.08 26.90
N SER A 595 -1.15 -6.45 27.67
CA SER A 595 -1.58 -6.94 28.98
C SER A 595 -2.34 -8.26 28.84
N THR A 596 -2.19 -9.14 29.83
CA THR A 596 -2.81 -10.48 29.92
C THR A 596 -2.53 -11.45 28.76
N MET A 597 -1.57 -11.13 27.89
CA MET A 597 -1.25 -11.88 26.67
C MET A 597 0.13 -12.55 26.70
N GLY A 598 0.74 -12.64 27.89
CA GLY A 598 1.98 -13.35 28.14
C GLY A 598 1.79 -14.85 28.36
N CYS A 599 2.73 -15.47 29.08
CA CYS A 599 2.69 -16.89 29.33
C CYS A 599 1.73 -17.22 30.48
N THR A 600 0.92 -18.26 30.34
CA THR A 600 0.16 -18.86 31.47
C THR A 600 1.05 -19.69 32.39
N GLY A 601 2.19 -20.18 31.87
CA GLY A 601 3.31 -20.72 32.64
C GLY A 601 4.56 -19.86 32.50
N GLY A 602 5.73 -20.50 32.43
CA GLY A 602 7.00 -19.84 32.11
C GLY A 602 8.07 -19.98 33.19
N LEU A 603 9.19 -19.28 33.01
CA LEU A 603 10.39 -19.41 33.86
C LEU A 603 10.15 -18.96 35.30
N GLY A 604 9.35 -17.91 35.50
CA GLY A 604 8.99 -17.36 36.81
C GLY A 604 7.58 -17.75 37.22
N LYS A 605 7.11 -18.94 36.84
CA LYS A 605 5.76 -19.41 37.17
C LYS A 605 5.56 -19.51 38.68
N GLY A 606 4.37 -19.12 39.16
CA GLY A 606 3.95 -19.32 40.54
C GLY A 606 3.72 -20.79 40.91
N ASN A 607 3.98 -21.15 42.15
CA ASN A 607 3.69 -22.46 42.74
C ASN A 607 2.25 -22.54 43.27
N VAL A 608 1.80 -23.77 43.55
CA VAL A 608 0.44 -24.09 44.03
C VAL A 608 0.50 -24.97 45.26
N LEU A 609 -0.25 -24.62 46.31
CA LEU A 609 -0.46 -25.46 47.49
C LEU A 609 -1.45 -26.59 47.18
N SER A 610 -1.34 -27.72 47.88
CA SER A 610 -2.27 -28.86 47.74
C SER A 610 -3.74 -28.52 47.99
N VAL A 611 -4.00 -27.41 48.69
CA VAL A 611 -5.34 -26.87 49.00
C VAL A 611 -5.92 -26.06 47.82
N GLY A 612 -5.14 -25.76 46.78
CA GLY A 612 -5.60 -25.00 45.61
C GLY A 612 -5.31 -23.50 45.65
N ILE A 613 -4.38 -23.05 46.50
CA ILE A 613 -3.94 -21.65 46.61
C ILE A 613 -2.66 -21.42 45.80
N GLY A 614 -2.73 -20.44 44.90
CA GLY A 614 -1.65 -20.01 44.03
C GLY A 614 -0.79 -18.89 44.58
N SER A 615 0.52 -18.99 44.37
CA SER A 615 1.45 -17.85 44.49
C SER A 615 1.54 -17.09 43.17
N GLY A 616 2.00 -15.82 43.22
CA GLY A 616 2.09 -14.96 42.04
C GLY A 616 3.22 -15.35 41.10
N GLY A 617 3.07 -15.04 39.81
CA GLY A 617 4.15 -15.15 38.83
C GLY A 617 5.21 -14.07 39.05
N GLY A 618 6.47 -14.36 38.74
CA GLY A 618 7.60 -13.43 38.82
C GLY A 618 8.15 -13.08 37.44
N TYR A 619 8.41 -11.79 37.20
CA TYR A 619 9.18 -11.26 36.07
C TYR A 619 9.50 -9.81 36.40
N GLY A 620 10.75 -9.35 36.28
CA GLY A 620 11.13 -8.01 36.77
C GLY A 620 11.30 -7.98 38.29
N GLY A 621 10.20 -8.15 39.02
CA GLY A 621 10.13 -8.39 40.47
C GLY A 621 9.68 -9.81 40.81
N SER A 622 9.91 -10.24 42.05
CA SER A 622 9.44 -11.54 42.56
C SER A 622 7.92 -11.53 42.74
N GLY A 623 7.28 -12.67 42.45
CA GLY A 623 5.87 -12.88 42.75
C GLY A 623 5.62 -12.92 44.26
N GLY A 624 4.44 -12.47 44.68
CA GLY A 624 4.01 -12.53 46.07
C GLY A 624 3.72 -13.96 46.53
N SER A 625 3.89 -14.22 47.82
CA SER A 625 3.64 -15.53 48.41
C SER A 625 2.14 -15.83 48.54
N GLY A 626 1.78 -17.09 48.36
CA GLY A 626 0.44 -17.60 48.64
C GLY A 626 0.43 -18.32 49.99
N CYS A 627 -0.45 -17.94 50.93
CA CYS A 627 -0.47 -18.49 52.29
C CYS A 627 -1.86 -18.98 52.70
N TYR A 628 -1.90 -20.17 53.31
CA TYR A 628 -3.08 -20.76 53.93
C TYR A 628 -2.74 -21.36 55.29
N ASN A 629 -3.46 -20.98 56.35
CA ASN A 629 -3.27 -21.50 57.72
C ASN A 629 -1.78 -21.61 58.12
N ASP A 630 -1.03 -20.50 58.06
CA ASP A 630 0.41 -20.40 58.39
C ASP A 630 1.37 -21.21 57.51
N THR A 631 0.89 -21.86 56.45
CA THR A 631 1.73 -22.47 55.40
C THR A 631 1.78 -21.56 54.18
N CYS A 632 2.98 -21.05 53.87
CA CYS A 632 3.22 -20.16 52.75
C CYS A 632 4.07 -20.84 51.67
N ILE A 633 3.77 -20.52 50.42
CA ILE A 633 4.61 -20.84 49.26
C ILE A 633 5.15 -19.55 48.65
N ASP A 634 6.44 -19.53 48.35
CA ASP A 634 7.07 -18.41 47.69
C ASP A 634 6.57 -18.27 46.25
N GLY A 635 6.46 -17.01 45.79
CA GLY A 635 6.11 -16.70 44.42
C GLY A 635 7.26 -16.92 43.43
N GLY A 636 6.95 -16.75 42.15
CA GLY A 636 7.93 -16.93 41.08
C GLY A 636 9.12 -15.97 41.21
N LEU A 637 10.31 -16.46 40.85
CA LEU A 637 11.53 -15.65 40.85
C LEU A 637 11.62 -14.74 39.61
N PRO A 638 12.24 -13.56 39.69
CA PRO A 638 12.51 -12.72 38.54
C PRO A 638 13.62 -13.32 37.67
N TYR A 639 13.53 -13.09 36.35
CA TYR A 639 14.50 -13.58 35.36
C TYR A 639 14.76 -12.54 34.27
N GLY A 640 15.69 -12.86 33.35
CA GLY A 640 16.13 -11.98 32.26
C GLY A 640 17.04 -10.83 32.71
N ASP A 641 17.50 -10.04 31.74
CA ASP A 641 18.31 -8.84 31.97
C ASP A 641 17.41 -7.60 32.13
N ALA A 642 17.71 -6.76 33.12
CA ALA A 642 17.03 -5.50 33.36
C ALA A 642 17.43 -4.41 32.36
N ASN A 643 18.65 -4.48 31.80
CA ASN A 643 19.18 -3.49 30.85
C ASN A 643 18.87 -3.81 29.38
N LEU A 644 18.34 -5.00 29.11
CA LEU A 644 17.86 -5.41 27.79
C LEU A 644 16.75 -6.47 27.93
N PRO A 645 15.55 -6.08 28.42
CA PRO A 645 14.46 -7.01 28.65
C PRO A 645 13.83 -7.45 27.33
N CYS A 646 13.48 -8.74 27.21
CA CYS A 646 12.84 -9.29 26.00
C CYS A 646 11.97 -10.53 26.24
N PHE A 647 11.68 -10.85 27.51
CA PHE A 647 10.89 -12.03 27.84
C PHE A 647 9.43 -11.66 28.12
N LEU A 648 8.53 -12.60 27.83
CA LEU A 648 7.12 -12.53 28.24
C LEU A 648 7.02 -12.69 29.76
N GLY A 649 6.02 -12.08 30.38
CA GLY A 649 5.67 -12.33 31.78
C GLY A 649 5.18 -13.76 32.00
N SER A 650 5.32 -14.25 33.23
CA SER A 650 4.88 -15.58 33.65
C SER A 650 3.55 -15.56 34.38
N GLY A 651 2.80 -16.65 34.24
CA GLY A 651 1.51 -16.80 34.90
C GLY A 651 1.63 -17.14 36.39
N GLY A 652 0.54 -16.88 37.11
CA GLY A 652 0.41 -17.29 38.51
C GLY A 652 0.27 -18.80 38.67
N GLY A 653 0.40 -19.29 39.90
CA GLY A 653 0.19 -20.71 40.19
C GLY A 653 -1.31 -21.06 40.19
N ASN A 654 -1.75 -21.95 39.29
CA ASN A 654 -2.85 -22.93 39.44
C ASN A 654 -3.11 -23.63 38.09
N ASP A 655 -2.52 -24.81 37.86
CA ASP A 655 -2.68 -25.58 36.60
C ASP A 655 -3.87 -26.57 36.64
N ILE A 656 -4.47 -26.77 37.81
CA ILE A 656 -5.34 -27.93 38.06
C ILE A 656 -6.72 -27.73 37.39
N ASN A 657 -7.11 -26.49 37.12
CA ASN A 657 -8.29 -26.11 36.33
C ASN A 657 -7.95 -24.87 35.48
N THR A 658 -8.75 -24.58 34.45
CA THR A 658 -8.63 -23.52 33.42
C THR A 658 -8.54 -22.06 33.92
N ASP A 659 -8.20 -21.84 35.19
CA ASP A 659 -8.24 -20.55 35.87
C ASP A 659 -6.80 -20.01 36.17
N SER A 660 -5.80 -20.32 35.34
CA SER A 660 -4.46 -19.74 35.45
C SER A 660 -4.43 -18.32 34.90
N THR A 661 -3.92 -17.36 35.66
CA THR A 661 -3.69 -15.99 35.16
C THR A 661 -2.49 -15.98 34.21
N ALA A 662 -2.60 -15.27 33.08
CA ALA A 662 -1.48 -15.08 32.16
C ALA A 662 -0.60 -13.90 32.62
N GLY A 663 0.71 -13.98 32.36
CA GLY A 663 1.59 -12.83 32.50
C GLY A 663 1.35 -11.74 31.44
N GLY A 664 2.09 -10.64 31.50
CA GLY A 664 2.09 -9.60 30.47
C GLY A 664 2.91 -10.00 29.22
N GLY A 665 2.55 -9.45 28.07
CA GLY A 665 3.24 -9.67 26.79
C GLY A 665 4.54 -8.88 26.62
N VAL A 666 5.08 -8.86 25.40
CA VAL A 666 6.24 -8.04 25.02
C VAL A 666 5.83 -6.96 24.03
N LEU A 667 6.17 -5.71 24.33
CA LEU A 667 6.02 -4.57 23.44
C LEU A 667 7.40 -4.00 23.11
N VAL A 668 7.74 -4.00 21.82
CA VAL A 668 8.99 -3.43 21.29
C VAL A 668 8.65 -2.29 20.34
N ILE A 669 9.25 -1.11 20.56
CA ILE A 669 9.12 0.04 19.67
C ILE A 669 10.52 0.48 19.21
N GLY A 670 10.75 0.46 17.89
CA GLY A 670 12.05 0.72 17.27
C GLY A 670 12.99 -0.49 17.30
N SER A 671 14.19 -0.33 16.75
CA SER A 671 15.29 -1.29 16.88
C SER A 671 16.63 -0.59 17.07
N LEU A 672 17.69 -1.35 17.34
CA LEU A 672 19.06 -0.82 17.48
C LEU A 672 19.53 -0.10 16.20
N GLU A 673 19.21 -0.65 15.04
CA GLU A 673 19.59 -0.08 13.74
C GLU A 673 18.65 1.05 13.27
N HIS A 674 17.37 0.95 13.65
CA HIS A 674 16.30 1.86 13.24
C HIS A 674 15.51 2.36 14.46
N PRO A 675 16.08 3.28 15.26
CA PRO A 675 15.39 3.87 16.41
C PRO A 675 14.26 4.80 15.95
N LEU A 676 13.20 4.88 16.76
CA LEU A 676 12.08 5.78 16.51
C LEU A 676 12.51 7.24 16.70
N SER A 677 12.08 8.14 15.82
CA SER A 677 12.43 9.57 15.94
C SER A 677 11.73 10.24 17.11
N SER A 678 10.44 9.96 17.32
CA SER A 678 9.66 10.52 18.44
C SER A 678 8.50 9.60 18.84
N LEU A 679 8.35 9.39 20.14
CA LEU A 679 7.20 8.70 20.75
C LEU A 679 6.41 9.69 21.62
N SER A 680 5.12 9.90 21.31
CA SER A 680 4.22 10.71 22.14
C SER A 680 3.09 9.87 22.73
N ILE A 681 2.90 9.94 24.04
CA ILE A 681 1.93 9.14 24.79
C ILE A 681 1.06 10.05 25.66
N ASP A 682 -0.18 10.26 25.24
CA ASP A 682 -1.25 10.87 26.03
C ASP A 682 -2.31 9.86 26.48
N GLY A 683 -2.39 8.69 25.82
CA GLY A 683 -3.26 7.56 26.19
C GLY A 683 -2.57 6.54 27.08
N SER A 684 -2.79 5.25 26.81
CA SER A 684 -2.21 4.16 27.61
C SER A 684 -1.34 3.19 26.81
N LEU A 685 -0.22 2.80 27.40
CA LEU A 685 0.72 1.81 26.87
C LEU A 685 1.02 0.80 27.97
N GLY A 686 0.49 -0.43 27.84
CA GLY A 686 0.43 -1.38 28.96
C GLY A 686 0.92 -2.79 28.59
N ALA A 687 1.68 -3.40 29.49
CA ALA A 687 2.11 -4.80 29.43
C ALA A 687 1.89 -5.46 30.81
N ASP A 688 0.69 -5.32 31.35
CA ASP A 688 0.34 -5.73 32.71
C ASP A 688 -0.01 -7.23 32.80
N GLY A 689 0.25 -7.82 33.96
CA GLY A 689 -0.13 -9.21 34.27
C GLY A 689 -1.63 -9.37 34.55
N GLY A 690 -2.18 -10.53 34.23
CA GLY A 690 -3.60 -10.84 34.41
C GLY A 690 -4.00 -10.94 35.88
N SER A 691 -5.17 -10.39 36.20
CA SER A 691 -5.77 -10.43 37.53
C SER A 691 -6.90 -11.46 37.60
N TYR A 692 -7.13 -12.08 38.77
CA TYR A 692 -8.22 -13.05 38.91
C TYR A 692 -9.62 -12.47 38.63
N ALA A 693 -9.85 -11.19 38.98
CA ALA A 693 -11.12 -10.52 38.79
C ALA A 693 -11.53 -10.41 37.30
N GLU A 694 -10.58 -10.42 36.38
CA GLU A 694 -10.82 -10.31 34.93
C GLU A 694 -11.37 -11.61 34.31
N ASN A 695 -11.26 -12.75 35.01
CA ASN A 695 -11.78 -14.06 34.55
C ASN A 695 -13.24 -14.34 34.99
N LEU A 696 -13.91 -13.41 35.68
CA LEU A 696 -15.28 -13.60 36.18
C LEU A 696 -16.39 -13.39 35.13
N ASP A 697 -16.09 -12.78 33.98
CA ASP A 697 -17.10 -12.49 32.94
C ASP A 697 -17.59 -13.76 32.21
N TYR A 698 -16.90 -14.90 32.38
CA TYR A 698 -17.24 -16.19 31.76
C TYR A 698 -18.02 -17.18 32.64
N LYS A 699 -18.34 -16.86 33.91
CA LYS A 699 -18.93 -17.85 34.84
C LYS A 699 -20.15 -17.31 35.58
N HIS A 700 -21.24 -17.04 34.86
CA HIS A 700 -22.60 -17.13 35.41
C HIS A 700 -23.17 -18.54 35.23
N ARG A 701 -22.58 -19.55 35.90
CA ARG A 701 -23.27 -20.82 36.16
C ARG A 701 -22.59 -21.61 37.29
N GLY A 702 -23.30 -21.69 38.43
CA GLY A 702 -23.12 -22.76 39.41
C GLY A 702 -22.16 -22.46 40.55
N ILE A 703 -22.73 -22.07 41.68
CA ILE A 703 -22.05 -22.05 43.00
C ILE A 703 -21.70 -23.48 43.38
N THR A 704 -20.41 -23.77 43.60
CA THR A 704 -19.95 -24.66 44.68
C THR A 704 -18.64 -24.16 45.25
N ASP A 705 -18.66 -23.99 46.56
CA ASP A 705 -17.65 -23.49 47.49
C ASP A 705 -16.42 -24.42 47.57
N TRP A 706 -15.44 -24.24 46.69
CA TRP A 706 -14.14 -24.91 46.75
C TRP A 706 -13.03 -23.87 46.76
N PHE A 707 -12.09 -24.00 47.69
CA PHE A 707 -10.92 -23.14 47.96
C PHE A 707 -9.91 -23.10 46.79
N GLN A 708 -10.33 -22.74 45.58
CA GLN A 708 -9.45 -22.59 44.42
C GLN A 708 -9.20 -21.12 44.14
N GLY A 709 -7.95 -20.68 44.35
CA GLY A 709 -7.51 -19.32 44.09
C GLY A 709 -6.26 -19.33 43.22
N SER A 710 -6.29 -18.57 42.13
CA SER A 710 -5.15 -18.35 41.24
C SER A 710 -4.28 -17.19 41.74
N GLY A 711 -2.96 -17.34 41.66
CA GLY A 711 -2.03 -16.22 41.86
C GLY A 711 -2.16 -15.19 40.74
N GLY A 712 -1.71 -13.96 40.97
CA GLY A 712 -1.66 -12.93 39.92
C GLY A 712 -0.53 -13.19 38.91
N GLY A 713 -0.76 -12.89 37.62
CA GLY A 713 0.28 -12.99 36.59
C GLY A 713 1.31 -11.87 36.73
N SER A 714 2.57 -12.10 36.35
CA SER A 714 3.58 -11.04 36.39
C SER A 714 3.37 -10.01 35.28
N GLY A 715 3.91 -8.81 35.44
CA GLY A 715 4.05 -7.86 34.33
C GLY A 715 4.91 -8.42 33.20
N GLY A 716 4.85 -7.77 32.04
CA GLY A 716 5.57 -8.10 30.81
C GLY A 716 6.78 -7.20 30.55
N THR A 717 7.16 -7.08 29.27
CA THR A 717 8.29 -6.26 28.83
C THR A 717 7.83 -5.11 27.95
N ILE A 718 8.34 -3.91 28.23
CA ILE A 718 8.27 -2.76 27.32
C ILE A 718 9.71 -2.32 26.99
N LEU A 719 10.11 -2.47 25.73
CA LEU A 719 11.44 -2.14 25.23
C LEU A 719 11.34 -1.04 24.16
N LEU A 720 11.99 0.10 24.41
CA LEU A 720 11.83 1.31 23.61
C LEU A 720 13.18 1.79 23.05
N PHE A 721 13.34 1.81 21.73
CA PHE A 721 14.50 2.37 21.03
C PHE A 721 14.12 3.72 20.42
N LEU A 722 14.54 4.81 21.07
CA LEU A 722 14.01 6.16 20.80
C LEU A 722 15.12 7.21 20.63
N ASN A 723 14.80 8.31 19.95
CA ASN A 723 15.52 9.58 20.01
C ASN A 723 14.86 10.58 20.98
N ALA A 724 13.53 10.67 20.96
CA ALA A 724 12.75 11.57 21.80
C ALA A 724 11.49 10.89 22.37
N LEU A 725 11.13 11.25 23.60
CA LEU A 725 9.94 10.76 24.31
C LEU A 725 9.13 11.92 24.91
N THR A 726 7.82 11.92 24.69
CA THR A 726 6.88 12.81 25.37
C THR A 726 5.76 12.00 26.01
N VAL A 727 5.61 12.09 27.33
CA VAL A 727 4.48 11.49 28.06
C VAL A 727 3.67 12.63 28.66
N GLY A 728 2.49 12.88 28.10
CA GLY A 728 1.59 13.94 28.58
C GLY A 728 0.96 13.61 29.92
N GLU A 729 0.16 14.52 30.46
CA GLU A 729 -0.41 14.42 31.81
C GLU A 729 -1.37 13.24 31.98
N SER A 730 -2.10 12.88 30.91
CA SER A 730 -2.98 11.71 30.86
C SER A 730 -2.26 10.42 30.46
N GLY A 731 -0.99 10.50 30.04
CA GLY A 731 -0.21 9.37 29.56
C GLY A 731 0.09 8.35 30.64
N ILE A 732 -0.19 7.07 30.37
CA ILE A 732 0.07 5.95 31.29
C ILE A 732 0.97 4.93 30.61
N LEU A 733 2.10 4.63 31.23
CA LEU A 733 3.01 3.56 30.84
C LEU A 733 3.09 2.52 31.97
N SER A 734 2.50 1.35 31.77
CA SER A 734 2.37 0.32 32.83
C SER A 734 2.94 -1.03 32.45
N SER A 735 3.66 -1.63 33.38
CA SER A 735 4.03 -3.05 33.35
C SER A 735 3.94 -3.60 34.77
N GLY A 736 2.75 -3.56 35.33
CA GLY A 736 2.43 -4.00 36.68
C GLY A 736 2.07 -5.48 36.76
N GLY A 737 2.21 -6.04 37.96
CA GLY A 737 1.74 -7.39 38.27
C GLY A 737 0.24 -7.44 38.52
N GLY A 738 -0.40 -8.54 38.12
CA GLY A 738 -1.81 -8.80 38.33
C GLY A 738 -2.16 -9.10 39.79
N GLN A 739 -3.41 -8.86 40.17
CA GLN A 739 -3.90 -9.10 41.52
C GLN A 739 -4.26 -10.58 41.72
N GLY A 740 -3.77 -11.16 42.82
CA GLY A 740 -4.14 -12.51 43.25
C GLY A 740 -5.53 -12.54 43.89
N THR A 741 -6.10 -13.72 44.09
CA THR A 741 -7.39 -13.81 44.80
C THR A 741 -7.31 -13.31 46.25
N PRO A 742 -8.40 -12.72 46.80
CA PRO A 742 -8.44 -12.28 48.20
C PRO A 742 -8.20 -13.40 49.23
N ASN A 743 -8.36 -14.67 48.86
CA ASN A 743 -8.27 -15.82 49.76
C ASN A 743 -6.82 -16.30 49.96
N GLY A 744 -5.92 -15.37 50.27
CA GLY A 744 -4.52 -15.68 50.58
C GLY A 744 -3.63 -16.06 49.40
N CYS A 745 -4.02 -15.76 48.17
CA CYS A 745 -3.17 -15.93 46.99
C CYS A 745 -2.17 -14.77 46.83
N GLY A 746 -1.03 -15.06 46.20
CA GLY A 746 0.01 -14.06 45.94
C GLY A 746 -0.29 -13.19 44.72
N GLY A 747 0.05 -11.90 44.79
CA GLY A 747 0.03 -10.98 43.66
C GLY A 747 1.23 -11.18 42.72
N GLY A 748 1.08 -10.86 41.44
CA GLY A 748 2.17 -11.00 40.47
C GLY A 748 3.28 -9.97 40.66
N GLY A 749 4.52 -10.31 40.33
CA GLY A 749 5.64 -9.36 40.30
C GLY A 749 5.48 -8.32 39.18
N GLY A 750 5.96 -7.09 39.40
CA GLY A 750 5.95 -6.04 38.39
C GLY A 750 7.01 -6.27 37.30
N GLY A 751 6.70 -5.96 36.04
CA GLY A 751 7.52 -6.24 34.85
C GLY A 751 8.69 -5.28 34.62
N ARG A 752 9.14 -5.18 33.36
CA ARG A 752 10.34 -4.42 32.98
C ARG A 752 10.04 -3.38 31.90
N ILE A 753 10.52 -2.16 32.12
CA ILE A 753 10.46 -1.06 31.14
C ILE A 753 11.90 -0.58 30.90
N HIS A 754 12.37 -0.60 29.65
CA HIS A 754 13.71 -0.15 29.29
C HIS A 754 13.69 0.91 28.20
N PHE A 755 14.37 2.04 28.43
CA PHE A 755 14.56 3.12 27.47
C PHE A 755 15.98 3.09 26.88
N HIS A 756 16.08 2.69 25.61
CA HIS A 756 17.32 2.66 24.86
C HIS A 756 17.48 3.90 23.96
N TRP A 757 18.22 4.89 24.46
CA TRP A 757 18.46 6.14 23.73
C TRP A 757 19.49 5.95 22.61
N SER A 758 19.13 6.25 21.35
CA SER A 758 20.07 6.10 20.24
C SER A 758 21.11 7.23 20.20
N HIS A 759 20.65 8.47 20.38
CA HIS A 759 21.48 9.67 20.39
C HIS A 759 21.15 10.53 21.62
N ILE A 760 22.16 10.80 22.45
CA ILE A 760 22.04 11.69 23.61
C ILE A 760 22.90 12.93 23.31
N PRO A 761 22.28 14.11 23.07
CA PRO A 761 23.05 15.33 22.82
C PRO A 761 23.84 15.71 24.09
N THR A 762 24.97 16.41 23.95
CA THR A 762 25.82 16.83 25.09
C THR A 762 26.35 18.25 24.89
N GLY A 763 26.70 18.94 25.98
CA GLY A 763 27.25 20.29 25.96
C GLY A 763 26.23 21.34 25.47
N GLU A 764 26.68 22.28 24.64
CA GLU A 764 25.83 23.41 24.18
C GLU A 764 24.60 22.99 23.36
N VAL A 765 24.63 21.78 22.77
CA VAL A 765 23.56 21.22 21.94
C VAL A 765 22.55 20.42 22.77
N TYR A 766 22.76 20.27 24.09
CA TYR A 766 21.87 19.46 24.91
C TYR A 766 20.43 20.00 24.91
N GLN A 767 19.51 19.09 24.58
CA GLN A 767 18.06 19.23 24.70
C GLN A 767 17.52 18.01 25.45
N PRO A 768 16.50 18.17 26.31
CA PRO A 768 15.89 17.05 27.02
C PRO A 768 15.37 16.01 26.04
N ILE A 769 15.88 14.77 26.13
CA ILE A 769 15.45 13.64 25.29
C ILE A 769 14.08 13.07 25.71
N ALA A 770 13.64 13.38 26.93
CA ALA A 770 12.35 12.96 27.46
C ALA A 770 11.66 14.08 28.23
N ILE A 771 10.34 14.22 28.02
CA ILE A 771 9.46 15.07 28.82
C ILE A 771 8.37 14.17 29.41
N VAL A 772 8.44 13.90 30.71
CA VAL A 772 7.52 12.99 31.40
C VAL A 772 6.67 13.77 32.39
N LYS A 773 5.39 13.97 32.06
CA LYS A 773 4.37 14.56 32.94
C LYS A 773 3.36 13.53 33.46
N GLY A 774 3.20 12.43 32.74
CA GLY A 774 2.29 11.32 33.08
C GLY A 774 2.87 10.31 34.07
N ASN A 775 2.28 9.11 34.10
CA ASN A 775 2.61 8.07 35.09
C ASN A 775 3.34 6.87 34.44
N ILE A 776 4.49 6.49 35.01
CA ILE A 776 5.23 5.28 34.65
C ILE A 776 5.22 4.34 35.86
N SER A 777 4.66 3.13 35.71
CA SER A 777 4.43 2.22 36.83
C SER A 777 4.82 0.77 36.51
N THR A 778 5.67 0.19 37.37
CA THR A 778 6.05 -1.24 37.36
C THR A 778 5.67 -1.91 38.69
N ARG A 779 4.57 -1.50 39.32
CA ARG A 779 4.16 -1.97 40.65
C ARG A 779 3.84 -3.47 40.65
N GLY A 780 4.21 -4.17 41.72
CA GLY A 780 3.74 -5.52 41.97
C GLY A 780 2.25 -5.54 42.30
N GLY A 781 1.59 -6.64 41.96
CA GLY A 781 0.18 -6.87 42.21
C GLY A 781 -0.11 -7.09 43.69
N LEU A 782 -1.32 -6.73 44.11
CA LEU A 782 -1.78 -6.98 45.48
C LEU A 782 -2.07 -8.48 45.68
N GLY A 783 -1.68 -9.00 46.83
CA GLY A 783 -2.05 -10.34 47.29
C GLY A 783 -3.18 -10.31 48.33
N GLY A 784 -3.74 -11.48 48.64
CA GLY A 784 -4.84 -11.62 49.60
C GLY A 784 -4.47 -11.42 51.08
N ASN A 785 -3.18 -11.51 51.43
CA ASN A 785 -2.68 -11.42 52.81
C ASN A 785 -1.59 -10.34 52.97
N GLU A 786 -1.35 -9.88 54.21
CA GLU A 786 -0.21 -9.02 54.57
C GLU A 786 1.11 -9.75 54.29
N GLY A 787 1.79 -9.40 53.20
CA GLY A 787 3.02 -10.08 52.72
C GLY A 787 2.85 -10.89 51.42
N GLY A 788 1.63 -10.99 50.89
CA GLY A 788 1.36 -11.65 49.60
C GLY A 788 1.47 -10.73 48.37
N ALA A 789 1.88 -9.46 48.53
CA ALA A 789 2.05 -8.54 47.40
C ALA A 789 3.31 -8.87 46.60
N GLY A 790 3.25 -8.74 45.27
CA GLY A 790 4.41 -8.88 44.42
C GLY A 790 5.40 -7.72 44.59
N GLU A 791 6.67 -7.99 44.29
CA GLU A 791 7.70 -6.95 44.30
C GLU A 791 7.56 -6.01 43.09
N ILE A 792 8.10 -4.79 43.25
CA ILE A 792 8.18 -3.82 42.15
C ILE A 792 9.15 -4.31 41.08
N GLY A 793 8.80 -4.07 39.82
CA GLY A 793 9.65 -4.32 38.67
C GLY A 793 10.73 -3.27 38.47
N SER A 794 11.37 -3.30 37.30
CA SER A 794 12.51 -2.41 36.99
C SER A 794 12.20 -1.42 35.87
N VAL A 795 12.54 -0.14 36.07
CA VAL A 795 12.58 0.89 35.02
C VAL A 795 14.04 1.29 34.81
N THR A 796 14.59 0.99 33.65
CA THR A 796 16.03 1.22 33.34
C THR A 796 16.19 2.05 32.07
N GLY A 797 17.37 2.66 31.91
CA GLY A 797 17.73 3.44 30.73
C GLY A 797 19.19 3.23 30.34
N LYS A 798 19.54 3.58 29.09
CA LYS A 798 20.92 3.50 28.62
C LYS A 798 21.86 4.37 29.48
N SER A 799 23.11 3.91 29.66
CA SER A 799 24.12 4.64 30.42
C SER A 799 24.35 6.04 29.86
N CYS A 800 24.19 7.06 30.71
CA CYS A 800 24.32 8.46 30.29
C CYS A 800 25.80 8.88 30.09
N PRO A 801 26.06 9.81 29.16
CA PRO A 801 27.39 10.39 28.96
C PRO A 801 27.79 11.30 30.14
N LYS A 802 29.04 11.79 30.14
CA LYS A 802 29.58 12.71 31.15
C LYS A 802 28.65 13.92 31.35
N GLY A 803 28.49 14.37 32.59
CA GLY A 803 27.62 15.50 32.96
C GLY A 803 26.13 15.18 33.14
N LEU A 804 25.63 14.02 32.70
CA LEU A 804 24.22 13.64 32.75
C LEU A 804 23.97 12.39 33.63
N TYR A 805 22.79 12.23 34.22
CA TYR A 805 22.43 11.08 35.08
C TYR A 805 20.94 10.71 35.00
N GLY A 806 20.56 9.56 35.59
CA GLY A 806 19.20 9.05 35.63
C GLY A 806 18.77 8.26 34.38
N THR A 807 17.53 7.79 34.37
CA THR A 807 16.95 7.01 33.25
C THR A 807 16.80 7.85 31.97
N PHE A 808 16.52 9.15 32.14
CA PHE A 808 16.27 10.10 31.05
C PHE A 808 17.47 11.01 30.72
N CYS A 809 18.64 10.74 31.31
CA CYS A 809 19.86 11.53 31.16
C CYS A 809 19.64 13.04 31.39
N GLU A 810 19.16 13.35 32.59
CA GLU A 810 19.01 14.71 33.11
C GLU A 810 20.36 15.31 33.50
N GLU A 811 20.45 16.63 33.48
CA GLU A 811 21.67 17.36 33.84
C GLU A 811 22.01 17.20 35.33
N CYS A 812 23.27 16.90 35.67
CA CYS A 812 23.71 16.87 37.07
C CYS A 812 23.42 18.22 37.78
N PRO A 813 23.08 18.21 39.09
CA PRO A 813 22.78 19.42 39.84
C PRO A 813 23.89 20.49 39.80
N VAL A 814 23.53 21.77 39.89
CA VAL A 814 24.49 22.89 39.92
C VAL A 814 25.46 22.72 41.08
N GLY A 815 26.76 22.89 40.81
CA GLY A 815 27.83 22.67 41.80
C GLY A 815 28.33 21.22 41.89
N THR A 816 27.91 20.35 40.97
CA THR A 816 28.44 18.99 40.81
C THR A 816 29.01 18.78 39.41
N TYR A 817 29.95 17.84 39.27
CA TYR A 817 30.51 17.40 38.00
C TYR A 817 30.50 15.87 37.89
N LYS A 818 30.47 15.37 36.65
CA LYS A 818 30.53 13.93 36.37
C LYS A 818 31.43 13.63 35.20
N ASN A 819 32.54 12.97 35.48
CA ASN A 819 33.59 12.65 34.51
C ASN A 819 33.53 11.21 33.97
N VAL A 820 32.63 10.37 34.50
CA VAL A 820 32.44 8.96 34.09
C VAL A 820 31.09 8.75 33.41
N THR A 821 31.01 7.74 32.55
CA THR A 821 29.75 7.28 31.94
C THR A 821 28.98 6.41 32.94
N GLY A 822 27.66 6.58 33.01
CA GLY A 822 26.78 5.80 33.89
C GLY A 822 25.46 6.53 34.12
N SER A 823 24.49 5.92 34.81
CA SER A 823 23.18 6.56 35.06
C SER A 823 22.90 6.82 36.53
N ASP A 824 23.75 6.33 37.44
CA ASP A 824 23.53 6.54 38.88
C ASP A 824 23.76 7.99 39.27
N LYS A 825 22.90 8.50 40.16
CA LYS A 825 22.97 9.87 40.70
C LYS A 825 24.23 10.09 41.54
N GLU A 826 24.71 9.03 42.19
CA GLU A 826 25.94 9.06 43.01
C GLU A 826 27.20 9.35 42.20
N LEU A 827 27.13 9.26 40.86
CA LEU A 827 28.23 9.61 39.97
C LEU A 827 28.35 11.13 39.71
N CYS A 828 27.43 11.96 40.21
CA CYS A 828 27.56 13.43 40.21
C CYS A 828 28.33 13.85 41.48
N PHE A 829 29.63 14.11 41.35
CA PHE A 829 30.51 14.50 42.47
C PHE A 829 30.44 16.00 42.75
N GLU A 830 30.53 16.40 44.01
CA GLU A 830 30.59 17.83 44.37
C GLU A 830 31.87 18.49 43.86
N CYS A 831 31.75 19.71 43.33
CA CYS A 831 32.89 20.49 42.85
C CYS A 831 33.75 20.98 44.04
N PRO A 832 35.09 20.85 43.97
CA PRO A 832 35.96 21.22 45.07
C PRO A 832 35.84 22.70 45.44
N SER A 833 35.55 22.97 46.72
CA SER A 833 35.36 24.35 47.24
C SER A 833 36.60 25.22 47.20
N ASN A 834 37.80 24.63 47.08
CA ASN A 834 39.07 25.34 46.97
C ASN A 834 39.27 26.03 45.61
N GLU A 835 38.50 25.65 44.59
CA GLU A 835 38.59 26.20 43.22
C GLU A 835 37.58 27.34 42.99
N LEU A 836 36.65 27.58 43.93
CA LEU A 836 35.66 28.65 43.86
C LEU A 836 36.17 29.92 44.56
N PRO A 837 36.37 31.04 43.83
CA PRO A 837 36.73 32.31 44.45
C PRO A 837 35.70 32.76 45.50
N HIS A 838 36.14 33.40 46.59
CA HIS A 838 35.26 33.83 47.69
C HIS A 838 34.07 34.73 47.29
N ARG A 839 34.10 35.34 46.10
CA ARG A 839 33.04 36.19 45.53
C ARG A 839 32.39 35.59 44.27
N ALA A 840 32.39 34.28 44.13
CA ALA A 840 31.81 33.55 43.01
C ALA A 840 30.75 32.52 43.46
N TYR A 841 29.85 32.16 42.55
CA TYR A 841 28.90 31.07 42.71
C TYR A 841 28.85 30.23 41.44
N TYR A 842 28.58 28.93 41.57
CA TYR A 842 28.45 28.02 40.42
C TYR A 842 27.23 28.38 39.58
N ILE A 843 27.39 28.34 38.26
CA ILE A 843 26.32 28.66 37.32
C ILE A 843 25.76 27.38 36.70
N TYR A 844 24.50 27.46 36.29
CA TYR A 844 23.88 26.47 35.45
C TYR A 844 24.57 26.43 34.07
N VAL A 845 24.90 25.23 33.61
CA VAL A 845 25.43 24.99 32.27
C VAL A 845 24.64 23.88 31.60
N ARG A 846 24.28 24.15 30.35
CA ARG A 846 23.52 23.24 29.49
C ARG A 846 24.35 21.97 29.21
N GLY A 847 23.74 20.80 29.39
CA GLY A 847 24.38 19.49 29.26
C GLY A 847 25.14 19.02 30.51
N GLY A 848 25.07 19.77 31.62
CA GLY A 848 25.78 19.46 32.87
C GLY A 848 27.30 19.64 32.78
N THR A 849 27.97 19.60 33.93
CA THR A 849 29.43 19.80 34.00
C THR A 849 30.15 18.45 33.92
N ALA A 850 31.00 18.28 32.91
CA ALA A 850 31.74 17.03 32.70
C ALA A 850 33.07 16.96 33.48
N GLU A 851 33.77 18.09 33.61
CA GLU A 851 35.14 18.16 34.12
C GLU A 851 35.33 19.36 35.05
N THR A 852 36.37 19.35 35.88
CA THR A 852 36.78 20.47 36.74
C THR A 852 37.81 21.34 36.02
N PRO A 853 37.83 22.67 36.25
CA PRO A 853 37.04 23.43 37.23
C PRO A 853 35.59 23.67 36.78
N CYS A 854 34.66 23.60 37.73
CA CYS A 854 33.24 23.79 37.44
C CYS A 854 32.94 25.27 37.10
N PRO A 855 32.06 25.54 36.13
CA PRO A 855 31.76 26.89 35.66
C PRO A 855 31.11 27.74 36.78
N TYR A 856 31.65 28.94 36.99
CA TYR A 856 31.17 29.89 38.00
C TYR A 856 31.09 31.32 37.44
N LYS A 857 30.31 32.18 38.09
CA LYS A 857 30.24 33.63 37.83
C LYS A 857 30.43 34.39 39.13
N CYS A 858 31.04 35.57 39.04
CA CYS A 858 31.12 36.50 40.16
C CYS A 858 29.72 37.01 40.59
N ILE A 859 29.54 37.29 41.87
CA ILE A 859 28.26 37.76 42.46
C ILE A 859 27.76 39.07 41.80
N SER A 860 28.66 39.87 41.22
CA SER A 860 28.34 41.13 40.55
C SER A 860 29.27 41.39 39.37
N ASP A 861 28.78 42.06 38.33
CA ASP A 861 29.57 42.47 37.15
C ASP A 861 30.66 43.52 37.48
N LYS A 862 30.72 44.01 38.72
CA LYS A 862 31.81 44.87 39.24
C LYS A 862 33.13 44.13 39.47
N TYR A 863 33.10 42.81 39.48
CA TYR A 863 34.25 41.95 39.71
C TYR A 863 34.64 41.24 38.42
N HIS A 864 35.93 41.25 38.07
CA HIS A 864 36.43 40.65 36.83
C HIS A 864 36.86 39.18 37.06
N MET A 865 36.48 38.32 36.13
CA MET A 865 36.87 36.90 36.09
C MET A 865 38.35 36.79 35.65
N PRO A 866 39.14 35.83 36.16
CA PRO A 866 38.74 34.61 36.87
C PRO A 866 38.65 34.75 38.40
N HIS A 867 39.39 35.64 39.05
CA HIS A 867 39.48 35.66 40.53
C HIS A 867 38.40 36.49 41.24
N CYS A 868 37.49 37.13 40.48
CA CYS A 868 36.46 38.04 41.00
C CYS A 868 37.04 39.21 41.82
N TYR A 869 38.13 39.78 41.33
CA TYR A 869 38.78 40.96 41.88
C TYR A 869 38.15 42.26 41.36
N THR A 870 38.32 43.33 42.14
CA THR A 870 38.02 44.69 41.68
C THR A 870 39.12 45.20 40.75
N ALA A 871 38.83 46.18 39.90
CA ALA A 871 39.82 46.75 38.97
C ALA A 871 41.11 47.28 39.65
N LEU A 872 41.03 47.70 40.92
CA LEU A 872 42.20 48.10 41.71
C LEU A 872 43.04 46.90 42.17
N GLU A 873 42.39 45.83 42.63
CA GLU A 873 43.06 44.59 43.07
C GLU A 873 43.77 43.90 41.91
N GLU A 874 43.18 43.89 40.71
CA GLU A 874 43.76 43.34 39.48
C GLU A 874 44.98 44.16 39.00
N LEU A 875 44.92 45.48 39.12
CA LEU A 875 46.06 46.37 38.90
C LEU A 875 47.18 46.08 39.93
N MET A 876 46.84 45.86 41.20
CA MET A 876 47.85 45.54 42.22
C MET A 876 48.52 44.18 41.99
N GLU A 877 47.75 43.17 41.57
CA GLU A 877 48.27 41.83 41.24
C GLU A 877 49.15 41.82 39.99
N THR A 878 48.78 42.54 38.93
CA THR A 878 49.59 42.64 37.69
C THR A 878 50.99 43.22 37.93
N PHE A 879 51.17 44.02 38.99
CA PHE A 879 52.48 44.54 39.42
C PHE A 879 53.19 43.68 40.48
N GLY A 880 52.78 42.42 40.67
CA GLY A 880 53.42 41.50 41.63
C GLY A 880 52.90 41.65 43.06
N GLY A 881 51.69 42.17 43.22
CA GLY A 881 50.99 42.27 44.49
C GLY A 881 51.11 43.64 45.18
N PRO A 882 50.41 43.81 46.32
CA PRO A 882 50.25 45.10 47.01
C PRO A 882 51.56 45.81 47.33
N TRP A 883 52.58 45.03 47.69
CA TRP A 883 53.88 45.53 48.13
C TRP A 883 54.72 46.09 46.98
N LEU A 884 54.78 45.40 45.84
CA LEU A 884 55.53 45.84 44.67
C LEU A 884 54.84 47.04 43.99
N PHE A 885 53.50 47.01 43.90
CA PHE A 885 52.73 48.16 43.41
C PHE A 885 52.93 49.40 44.30
N GLY A 886 52.92 49.23 45.64
CA GLY A 886 53.20 50.30 46.58
C GLY A 886 54.61 50.89 46.44
N LEU A 887 55.62 50.04 46.23
CA LEU A 887 57.01 50.48 46.00
C LEU A 887 57.19 51.20 44.65
N LEU A 888 56.54 50.71 43.58
CA LEU A 888 56.54 51.36 42.28
C LEU A 888 55.84 52.72 42.32
N LEU A 889 54.67 52.81 42.98
CA LEU A 889 53.96 54.06 43.16
C LEU A 889 54.79 55.06 43.97
N LEU A 890 55.44 54.61 45.04
CA LEU A 890 56.35 55.44 45.84
C LEU A 890 57.53 55.92 44.99
N GLY A 891 58.14 55.03 44.21
CA GLY A 891 59.21 55.37 43.27
C GLY A 891 58.78 56.37 42.21
N LEU A 892 57.58 56.22 41.67
CA LEU A 892 57.00 57.12 40.66
C LEU A 892 56.65 58.47 41.28
N LEU A 893 56.16 58.53 42.53
CA LEU A 893 55.93 59.77 43.25
C LEU A 893 57.24 60.51 43.59
N ILE A 894 58.31 59.77 43.94
CA ILE A 894 59.65 60.35 44.13
C ILE A 894 60.20 60.88 42.80
N LEU A 895 60.00 60.14 41.71
CA LEU A 895 60.42 60.55 40.36
C LEU A 895 59.60 61.74 39.87
N LEU A 896 58.30 61.80 40.14
CA LEU A 896 57.43 62.94 39.82
C LEU A 896 57.81 64.18 40.66
N ALA A 897 58.17 64.00 41.93
CA ALA A 897 58.71 65.07 42.78
C ALA A 897 60.07 65.58 42.26
N LEU A 898 60.93 64.69 41.76
CA LEU A 898 62.19 65.06 41.10
C LEU A 898 61.94 65.79 39.77
N VAL A 899 61.03 65.29 38.93
CA VAL A 899 60.66 65.90 37.65
C VAL A 899 59.97 67.26 37.86
N LEU A 900 59.11 67.42 38.87
CA LEU A 900 58.52 68.70 39.24
C LEU A 900 59.52 69.68 39.86
N SER A 901 60.61 69.20 40.48
CA SER A 901 61.70 70.06 40.97
C SER A 901 62.65 70.50 39.85
N VAL A 902 62.82 69.69 38.80
CA VAL A 902 63.60 70.02 37.59
C VAL A 902 62.79 70.85 36.59
N ALA A 903 61.46 70.67 36.51
CA ALA A 903 60.57 71.37 35.59
C ALA A 903 60.16 72.81 36.01
N ARG A 904 60.70 73.34 37.12
CA ARG A 904 60.60 74.79 37.46
C ARG A 904 61.76 75.65 36.96
N MET A 905 62.74 75.08 36.27
CA MET A 905 63.75 75.83 35.52
C MET A 905 63.52 75.65 34.02
N LYS A 906 63.11 76.74 33.35
CA LYS A 906 62.85 76.92 31.90
C LYS A 906 61.42 76.62 31.41
N PHE A 907 60.54 77.60 31.62
CA PHE A 907 59.41 77.90 30.73
C PHE A 907 59.78 79.10 29.85
N VAL A 908 59.87 78.91 28.53
CA VAL A 908 59.66 79.84 27.38
C VAL A 908 59.87 78.94 26.15
N GLY A 909 59.04 78.79 25.11
CA GLY A 909 57.83 79.44 24.59
C GLY A 909 57.68 78.96 23.13
N PHE A 910 56.58 79.35 22.48
CA PHE A 910 56.32 79.30 21.02
C PHE A 910 55.65 78.05 20.39
N ASP A 911 54.32 78.14 20.29
CA ASP A 911 53.43 78.17 19.11
C ASP A 911 53.72 77.45 17.78
N GLU A 912 52.58 77.02 17.21
CA GLU A 912 52.22 76.85 15.78
C GLU A 912 52.79 75.62 15.05
N SER A 913 52.06 74.90 14.18
CA SER A 913 50.74 75.04 13.55
C SER A 913 50.42 73.69 12.85
N SER A 914 49.17 73.22 12.84
CA SER A 914 48.21 73.24 11.73
C SER A 914 48.32 72.15 10.64
N GLY A 915 47.13 71.63 10.30
CA GLY A 915 46.82 70.70 9.20
C GLY A 915 45.91 69.56 9.69
N SER A 916 44.59 69.72 9.90
CA SER A 916 43.53 70.17 8.97
C SER A 916 43.57 69.33 7.68
N ALA A 917 42.54 68.63 7.21
CA ALA A 917 41.12 68.71 7.48
C ALA A 917 40.39 67.51 6.86
N ARG A 918 39.18 67.24 7.40
CA ARG A 918 37.92 67.00 6.66
C ARG A 918 37.81 65.68 5.85
N ALA A 919 36.63 65.09 5.64
CA ALA A 919 35.25 65.42 5.93
C ALA A 919 34.45 64.10 5.75
N GLN A 920 33.49 63.78 6.61
CA GLN A 920 32.04 63.95 6.38
C GLN A 920 31.32 62.77 5.72
N GLY A 921 30.13 62.52 6.28
CA GLY A 921 28.99 61.81 5.67
C GLY A 921 28.75 60.46 6.34
N SER A 922 27.81 60.21 7.28
CA SER A 922 26.34 60.45 7.29
C SER A 922 25.68 59.98 5.98
N GLN A 923 24.64 59.13 5.92
CA GLN A 923 23.52 58.88 6.81
C GLN A 923 22.63 57.77 6.17
N ILE A 924 21.86 57.05 6.99
CA ILE A 924 20.47 56.55 6.80
C ILE A 924 20.18 55.22 6.03
N ASP A 925 19.35 54.44 6.73
CA ASP A 925 18.45 53.32 6.42
C ASP A 925 17.79 53.21 5.02
N HIS A 926 17.59 51.95 4.62
CA HIS A 926 16.34 51.34 4.07
C HIS A 926 16.56 49.81 4.04
N SER A 927 15.95 48.98 4.89
CA SER A 927 14.60 48.37 4.80
C SER A 927 14.43 47.21 3.77
N PHE A 928 14.34 45.98 4.30
CA PHE A 928 13.44 44.85 3.94
C PHE A 928 13.74 43.95 2.70
N PRO A 929 13.19 42.70 2.63
CA PRO A 929 13.95 41.44 2.66
C PRO A 929 13.92 40.66 1.32
N PHE A 930 14.80 39.69 1.11
CA PHE A 930 14.75 38.85 -0.11
C PHE A 930 15.13 37.38 0.15
N LEU A 931 14.07 36.55 0.24
CA LEU A 931 13.92 35.16 -0.20
C LEU A 931 15.10 34.17 -0.02
N GLU A 932 15.02 33.38 1.06
CA GLU A 932 15.27 31.93 1.03
C GLU A 932 14.26 31.29 0.06
N SER A 933 14.75 30.75 -1.06
CA SER A 933 14.03 29.79 -1.93
C SER A 933 14.76 29.72 -3.27
N LEU A 934 15.79 28.87 -3.33
CA LEU A 934 16.24 28.12 -4.51
C LEU A 934 17.55 27.36 -4.18
N ASN A 935 18.36 27.88 -3.26
CA ASN A 935 19.64 27.27 -2.91
C ASN A 935 19.46 26.00 -2.06
N GLU A 936 18.41 25.94 -1.23
CA GLU A 936 18.05 24.74 -0.43
C GLU A 936 17.50 23.60 -1.31
N VAL A 937 16.74 23.93 -2.37
CA VAL A 937 16.23 22.94 -3.35
C VAL A 937 17.34 22.45 -4.29
N LEU A 938 18.38 23.26 -4.50
CA LEU A 938 19.60 22.83 -5.21
C LEU A 938 20.50 21.98 -4.31
N GLU A 939 20.49 22.16 -2.99
CA GLU A 939 21.28 21.33 -2.06
C GLU A 939 20.69 19.93 -1.85
N THR A 940 19.36 19.77 -1.83
CA THR A 940 18.74 18.44 -1.73
C THR A 940 19.01 17.56 -2.96
N ASN A 941 18.89 18.11 -4.18
CA ASN A 941 19.25 17.39 -5.42
C ASN A 941 20.76 17.06 -5.51
N ARG A 942 21.63 17.89 -4.93
CA ARG A 942 23.10 17.66 -4.91
C ARG A 942 23.50 16.48 -4.03
N VAL A 943 22.78 16.23 -2.93
CA VAL A 943 23.09 15.14 -2.00
C VAL A 943 22.61 13.80 -2.58
N GLU A 944 21.41 13.74 -3.16
CA GLU A 944 20.84 12.53 -3.75
C GLU A 944 21.63 12.02 -4.98
N GLU A 945 22.01 12.90 -5.91
CA GLU A 945 22.79 12.49 -7.09
C GLU A 945 24.20 11.97 -6.73
N SER A 946 24.80 12.48 -5.65
CA SER A 946 26.15 12.08 -5.22
C SER A 946 26.18 10.70 -4.56
N GLN A 947 25.10 10.27 -3.92
CA GLN A 947 25.01 8.98 -3.25
C GLN A 947 24.80 7.83 -4.24
N GLY A 948 24.11 8.10 -5.36
CA GLY A 948 23.84 7.12 -6.41
C GLY A 948 24.91 6.97 -7.49
N HIS A 949 25.91 7.87 -7.57
CA HIS A 949 26.94 7.86 -8.62
C HIS A 949 27.94 6.70 -8.47
N VAL A 950 28.04 5.89 -9.52
CA VAL A 950 28.94 4.72 -9.57
C VAL A 950 30.26 5.08 -10.23
N HIS A 951 30.21 5.52 -11.49
CA HIS A 951 31.39 5.71 -12.31
C HIS A 951 31.13 6.73 -13.44
N ARG A 952 32.19 7.45 -13.83
CA ARG A 952 32.21 8.36 -14.97
C ARG A 952 33.09 7.79 -16.07
N MET A 953 32.49 7.54 -17.22
CA MET A 953 33.17 7.04 -18.41
C MET A 953 33.37 8.17 -19.42
N TYR A 954 34.61 8.48 -19.77
CA TYR A 954 34.94 9.55 -20.71
C TYR A 954 34.90 9.06 -22.15
N PHE A 955 34.43 9.91 -23.06
CA PHE A 955 34.58 9.68 -24.50
C PHE A 955 36.05 9.84 -24.89
N MET A 956 36.51 8.95 -25.75
CA MET A 956 37.79 9.05 -26.44
C MET A 956 37.65 9.94 -27.68
N GLY A 957 38.73 10.65 -28.02
CA GLY A 957 38.78 11.58 -29.16
C GLY A 957 38.43 13.03 -28.81
N GLN A 958 38.97 13.98 -29.57
CA GLN A 958 38.88 15.42 -29.28
C GLN A 958 37.61 16.10 -29.85
N ASN A 959 36.57 15.32 -30.18
CA ASN A 959 35.35 15.81 -30.83
C ASN A 959 35.59 16.63 -32.12
N THR A 960 36.64 16.30 -32.87
CA THR A 960 36.92 16.98 -34.14
C THR A 960 36.32 16.20 -35.30
N PHE A 961 36.18 16.82 -36.47
CA PHE A 961 35.72 16.10 -37.67
C PHE A 961 36.64 14.94 -38.07
N ARG A 962 37.90 14.96 -37.64
CA ARG A 962 38.88 13.87 -37.88
C ARG A 962 38.83 12.80 -36.80
N GLU A 963 38.52 13.20 -35.58
CA GLU A 963 38.51 12.33 -34.40
C GLU A 963 37.22 12.60 -33.59
N PRO A 964 36.10 12.00 -33.99
CA PRO A 964 34.84 12.11 -33.27
C PRO A 964 34.92 11.41 -31.91
N TRP A 965 33.97 11.76 -31.04
CA TRP A 965 33.79 11.06 -29.78
C TRP A 965 33.44 9.59 -30.00
N HIS A 966 34.06 8.71 -29.23
CA HIS A 966 33.71 7.29 -29.19
C HIS A 966 33.98 6.69 -27.81
N LEU A 967 33.20 5.70 -27.43
CA LEU A 967 33.35 4.90 -26.21
C LEU A 967 33.99 3.55 -26.56
N PRO A 968 34.87 3.00 -25.69
CA PRO A 968 35.36 1.64 -25.83
C PRO A 968 34.23 0.62 -25.57
N HIS A 969 34.26 -0.51 -26.29
CA HIS A 969 33.26 -1.57 -26.16
C HIS A 969 33.38 -2.34 -24.83
N THR A 970 34.54 -2.33 -24.17
CA THR A 970 34.70 -3.04 -22.89
C THR A 970 34.21 -2.18 -21.72
N PRO A 971 33.24 -2.65 -20.91
CA PRO A 971 32.82 -1.92 -19.71
C PRO A 971 33.96 -1.86 -18.67
N PRO A 972 34.15 -0.73 -17.97
CA PRO A 972 35.11 -0.62 -16.87
C PRO A 972 34.83 -1.62 -15.74
N GLU A 973 35.86 -2.02 -14.98
CA GLU A 973 35.73 -2.95 -13.84
C GLU A 973 34.68 -2.48 -12.81
N GLN A 974 34.47 -1.17 -12.66
CA GLN A 974 33.50 -0.60 -11.73
C GLN A 974 32.05 -0.66 -12.24
N VAL A 975 31.84 -0.88 -13.54
CA VAL A 975 30.52 -0.85 -14.21
C VAL A 975 30.07 -2.26 -14.62
N ILE A 976 31.01 -3.21 -14.75
CA ILE A 976 30.74 -4.57 -15.26
C ILE A 976 29.63 -5.32 -14.50
N ASP A 977 29.48 -5.02 -13.20
CA ASP A 977 28.49 -5.66 -12.33
C ASP A 977 27.08 -5.08 -12.46
N ILE A 978 26.95 -3.84 -12.94
CA ILE A 978 25.67 -3.13 -13.09
C ILE A 978 25.12 -3.20 -14.51
N VAL A 979 25.93 -3.63 -15.49
CA VAL A 979 25.50 -3.78 -16.89
C VAL A 979 25.46 -5.23 -17.39
N TYR A 980 24.59 -5.48 -18.36
CA TYR A 980 24.68 -6.66 -19.23
C TYR A 980 25.69 -6.38 -20.33
N GLU A 981 26.80 -7.11 -20.34
CA GLU A 981 27.92 -6.90 -21.27
C GLU A 981 27.48 -6.89 -22.75
N GLY A 982 26.59 -7.81 -23.15
CA GLY A 982 26.07 -7.86 -24.51
C GLY A 982 25.25 -6.61 -24.90
N ALA A 983 24.36 -6.15 -24.03
CA ALA A 983 23.53 -4.96 -24.28
C ALA A 983 24.34 -3.66 -24.15
N PHE A 984 25.38 -3.65 -23.32
CA PHE A 984 26.34 -2.55 -23.23
C PHE A 984 27.12 -2.36 -24.53
N ASN A 985 27.54 -3.45 -25.18
CA ASN A 985 28.23 -3.35 -26.47
C ASN A 985 27.34 -2.73 -27.54
N GLN A 986 26.06 -3.10 -27.58
CA GLN A 986 25.08 -2.52 -28.50
C GLN A 986 24.86 -1.02 -28.22
N PHE A 987 24.73 -0.64 -26.94
CA PHE A 987 24.66 0.76 -26.54
C PHE A 987 25.87 1.57 -27.01
N VAL A 988 27.08 1.02 -26.87
CA VAL A 988 28.31 1.66 -27.34
C VAL A 988 28.33 1.80 -28.86
N GLU A 989 27.87 0.80 -29.61
CA GLU A 989 27.75 0.87 -31.08
C GLU A 989 26.81 2.00 -31.52
N GLU A 990 25.64 2.10 -30.89
CA GLU A 990 24.65 3.13 -31.20
C GLU A 990 25.15 4.54 -30.84
N ILE A 991 25.76 4.71 -29.67
CA ILE A 991 26.38 5.98 -29.27
C ILE A 991 27.52 6.37 -30.22
N ASN A 992 28.41 5.43 -30.56
CA ASN A 992 29.53 5.70 -31.45
C ASN A 992 29.04 6.07 -32.86
N ALA A 993 28.00 5.40 -33.36
CA ALA A 993 27.36 5.75 -34.62
C ALA A 993 26.79 7.17 -34.59
N LEU A 994 26.08 7.55 -33.51
CA LEU A 994 25.52 8.90 -33.34
C LEU A 994 26.59 9.98 -33.24
N ALA A 995 27.72 9.68 -32.60
CA ALA A 995 28.83 10.62 -32.40
C ALA A 995 29.66 10.87 -33.67
N THR A 996 29.62 9.99 -34.68
CA THR A 996 30.37 10.17 -35.93
C THR A 996 29.88 11.36 -36.77
N TYR A 997 30.83 12.08 -37.38
CA TYR A 997 30.53 13.16 -38.33
C TYR A 997 30.39 12.63 -39.75
N GLN A 998 29.47 13.21 -40.52
CA GLN A 998 29.34 12.94 -41.95
C GLN A 998 30.44 13.68 -42.72
N TRP A 999 30.94 13.08 -43.81
CA TRP A 999 32.08 13.59 -44.58
C TRP A 999 31.90 15.02 -45.11
N TRP A 1000 30.67 15.42 -45.44
CA TRP A 1000 30.38 16.77 -45.95
C TRP A 1000 30.53 17.85 -44.85
N GLU A 1001 30.30 17.52 -43.59
CA GLU A 1001 30.39 18.46 -42.46
C GLU A 1001 31.83 18.97 -42.30
N GLY A 1002 32.79 18.04 -42.38
CA GLY A 1002 34.22 18.34 -42.37
C GLY A 1002 34.70 19.03 -43.66
N SER A 1003 34.04 18.77 -44.79
CA SER A 1003 34.33 19.44 -46.06
C SER A 1003 33.93 20.92 -46.02
N ILE A 1004 32.74 21.24 -45.50
CA ILE A 1004 32.29 22.62 -45.27
C ILE A 1004 33.23 23.34 -44.30
N TYR A 1005 33.60 22.69 -43.19
CA TYR A 1005 34.56 23.25 -42.25
C TYR A 1005 35.90 23.56 -42.92
N SER A 1006 36.44 22.63 -43.72
CA SER A 1006 37.72 22.84 -44.41
C SER A 1006 37.66 24.02 -45.38
N ILE A 1007 36.56 24.15 -46.14
CA ILE A 1007 36.34 25.30 -47.04
C ILE A 1007 36.27 26.59 -46.22
N LEU A 1008 35.43 26.64 -45.18
CA LEU A 1008 35.29 27.81 -44.32
C LEU A 1008 36.60 28.17 -43.61
N PHE A 1009 37.41 27.19 -43.23
CA PHE A 1009 38.69 27.39 -42.55
C PHE A 1009 39.66 28.20 -43.42
N PHE A 1010 39.70 27.91 -44.73
CA PHE A 1010 40.53 28.66 -45.69
C PHE A 1010 40.00 30.07 -46.01
N PHE A 1011 38.67 30.25 -46.05
CA PHE A 1011 38.06 31.52 -46.48
C PHE A 1011 37.70 32.47 -45.32
N ALA A 1012 37.31 31.95 -44.15
CA ALA A 1012 36.81 32.70 -43.00
C ALA A 1012 36.91 31.87 -41.71
N TYR A 1013 38.10 31.85 -41.10
CA TYR A 1013 38.38 31.07 -39.88
C TYR A 1013 37.36 31.27 -38.72
N PRO A 1014 36.91 32.50 -38.37
CA PRO A 1014 35.93 32.66 -37.29
C PRO A 1014 34.58 31.99 -37.59
N VAL A 1015 34.17 31.98 -38.87
CA VAL A 1015 32.93 31.31 -39.31
C VAL A 1015 33.12 29.79 -39.29
N ALA A 1016 34.30 29.30 -39.70
CA ALA A 1016 34.66 27.89 -39.60
C ALA A 1016 34.61 27.39 -38.14
N TRP A 1017 35.16 28.16 -37.21
CA TRP A 1017 35.12 27.87 -35.78
C TRP A 1017 33.67 27.83 -35.26
N SER A 1018 32.85 28.82 -35.62
CA SER A 1018 31.43 28.84 -35.24
C SER A 1018 30.65 27.66 -35.83
N TRP A 1019 30.96 27.24 -37.05
CA TRP A 1019 30.36 26.08 -37.71
C TRP A 1019 30.71 24.79 -36.97
N GLN A 1020 31.98 24.59 -36.62
CA GLN A 1020 32.44 23.45 -35.85
C GLN A 1020 31.73 23.38 -34.49
N GLN A 1021 31.73 24.48 -33.73
CA GLN A 1021 31.06 24.57 -32.43
C GLN A 1021 29.55 24.31 -32.53
N TRP A 1022 28.89 24.81 -33.58
CA TRP A 1022 27.47 24.55 -33.81
C TRP A 1022 27.19 23.07 -34.10
N ARG A 1023 28.00 22.41 -34.95
CA ARG A 1023 27.87 20.96 -35.21
C ARG A 1023 28.12 20.13 -33.94
N GLN A 1024 29.14 20.48 -33.16
CA GLN A 1024 29.46 19.82 -31.88
C GLN A 1024 28.30 19.92 -30.87
N LYS A 1025 27.67 21.10 -30.73
CA LYS A 1025 26.49 21.28 -29.86
C LYS A 1025 25.30 20.43 -30.31
N LEU A 1026 25.02 20.39 -31.61
CA LEU A 1026 23.93 19.60 -32.15
C LEU A 1026 24.13 18.11 -31.89
N LYS A 1027 25.37 17.61 -31.98
CA LYS A 1027 25.71 16.22 -31.67
C LYS A 1027 25.54 15.89 -30.19
N LEU A 1028 25.99 16.77 -29.29
CA LEU A 1028 25.76 16.59 -27.85
C LEU A 1028 24.27 16.58 -27.50
N GLN A 1029 23.46 17.44 -28.13
CA GLN A 1029 22.00 17.46 -27.93
C GLN A 1029 21.36 16.14 -28.36
N ARG A 1030 21.72 15.62 -29.54
CA ARG A 1030 21.25 14.30 -30.01
C ARG A 1030 21.65 13.17 -29.09
N LEU A 1031 22.90 13.16 -28.60
CA LEU A 1031 23.36 12.14 -27.64
C LEU A 1031 22.58 12.21 -26.32
N ARG A 1032 22.26 13.42 -25.83
CA ARG A 1032 21.44 13.61 -24.63
C ARG A 1032 19.98 13.17 -24.84
N GLU A 1033 19.40 13.48 -25.99
CA GLU A 1033 18.04 13.06 -26.34
C GLU A 1033 17.96 11.55 -26.52
N PHE A 1034 18.96 10.94 -27.16
CA PHE A 1034 19.06 9.50 -27.30
C PHE A 1034 19.07 8.81 -25.93
N VAL A 1035 19.99 9.18 -25.03
CA VAL A 1035 20.08 8.56 -23.70
C VAL A 1035 18.86 8.87 -22.83
N ARG A 1036 18.24 10.06 -22.96
CA ARG A 1036 17.11 10.44 -22.09
C ARG A 1036 15.76 9.86 -22.54
N SER A 1037 15.55 9.66 -23.84
CA SER A 1037 14.21 9.36 -24.37
C SER A 1037 14.14 8.28 -25.44
N GLU A 1038 15.20 7.98 -26.18
CA GLU A 1038 15.15 6.98 -27.26
C GLU A 1038 15.70 5.62 -26.83
N TYR A 1039 16.75 5.61 -26.01
CA TYR A 1039 17.36 4.39 -25.49
C TYR A 1039 16.61 3.91 -24.24
N ASP A 1040 16.28 2.62 -24.19
CA ASP A 1040 15.50 1.96 -23.13
C ASP A 1040 16.31 1.57 -21.89
N HIS A 1041 17.58 2.00 -21.84
CA HIS A 1041 18.54 1.68 -20.77
C HIS A 1041 18.73 0.17 -20.59
N ALA A 1042 18.45 -0.65 -21.62
CA ALA A 1042 18.52 -2.12 -21.56
C ALA A 1042 19.88 -2.67 -21.10
N CYS A 1043 20.96 -1.89 -21.25
CA CYS A 1043 22.26 -2.27 -20.72
C CYS A 1043 22.30 -2.36 -19.20
N LEU A 1044 21.44 -1.67 -18.45
CA LEU A 1044 21.43 -1.69 -16.97
C LEU A 1044 20.71 -2.93 -16.42
N ARG A 1045 21.24 -3.51 -15.34
CA ARG A 1045 20.61 -4.65 -14.66
C ARG A 1045 19.42 -4.24 -13.80
N SER A 1046 19.48 -3.11 -13.12
CA SER A 1046 18.37 -2.55 -12.33
C SER A 1046 17.10 -2.38 -13.17
N CYS A 1047 15.98 -2.89 -12.66
CA CYS A 1047 14.67 -2.72 -13.28
C CYS A 1047 14.14 -1.29 -13.10
N ARG A 1048 14.38 -0.65 -11.96
CA ARG A 1048 13.95 0.74 -11.72
C ARG A 1048 14.74 1.76 -12.51
N SER A 1049 16.05 1.57 -12.65
CA SER A 1049 16.88 2.47 -13.46
C SER A 1049 16.41 2.49 -14.91
N ARG A 1050 15.97 1.33 -15.43
CA ARG A 1050 15.35 1.19 -16.75
C ARG A 1050 13.97 1.83 -16.82
N ALA A 1051 13.12 1.61 -15.83
CA ALA A 1051 11.75 2.16 -15.81
C ALA A 1051 11.72 3.68 -15.67
N LEU A 1052 12.66 4.28 -14.94
CA LEU A 1052 12.70 5.72 -14.67
C LEU A 1052 13.58 6.51 -15.65
N TYR A 1053 14.35 5.85 -16.52
CA TYR A 1053 15.34 6.50 -17.41
C TYR A 1053 16.37 7.38 -16.66
N GLU A 1054 16.70 7.01 -15.42
CA GLU A 1054 17.56 7.79 -14.52
C GLU A 1054 18.96 7.20 -14.32
N GLY A 1055 19.23 5.99 -14.86
CA GLY A 1055 20.48 5.27 -14.62
C GLY A 1055 21.69 5.76 -15.42
N LEU A 1056 21.48 6.57 -16.47
CA LEU A 1056 22.53 7.07 -17.35
C LEU A 1056 22.34 8.57 -17.63
N LYS A 1057 23.43 9.36 -17.54
CA LYS A 1057 23.41 10.78 -17.95
C LYS A 1057 24.63 11.13 -18.80
N VAL A 1058 24.42 11.93 -19.85
CA VAL A 1058 25.50 12.40 -20.76
C VAL A 1058 25.75 13.89 -20.59
N ALA A 1059 27.01 14.24 -20.33
CA ALA A 1059 27.45 15.62 -20.22
C ALA A 1059 28.79 15.85 -20.93
N ALA A 1060 29.17 17.11 -21.07
CA ALA A 1060 30.41 17.51 -21.73
C ALA A 1060 30.89 18.84 -21.14
N THR A 1061 32.18 19.10 -21.34
CA THR A 1061 32.82 20.35 -20.95
C THR A 1061 32.33 21.54 -21.78
N SER A 1062 32.51 22.76 -21.28
CA SER A 1062 32.00 23.99 -21.92
C SER A 1062 32.63 24.27 -23.28
N ASP A 1063 33.83 23.77 -23.52
CA ASP A 1063 34.56 23.83 -24.80
C ASP A 1063 34.16 22.72 -25.78
N LEU A 1064 33.32 21.76 -25.35
CA LEU A 1064 32.81 20.62 -26.10
C LEU A 1064 33.90 19.67 -26.62
N MET A 1065 35.11 19.71 -26.05
CA MET A 1065 36.20 18.82 -26.45
C MET A 1065 36.16 17.48 -25.69
N LEU A 1066 35.71 17.49 -24.43
CA LEU A 1066 35.61 16.30 -23.59
C LEU A 1066 34.15 16.02 -23.24
N GLY A 1067 33.65 14.85 -23.63
CA GLY A 1067 32.35 14.31 -23.23
C GLY A 1067 32.51 13.21 -22.20
N TYR A 1068 31.45 12.93 -21.43
CA TYR A 1068 31.39 11.79 -20.52
C TYR A 1068 29.95 11.27 -20.31
N VAL A 1069 29.87 10.01 -19.89
CA VAL A 1069 28.64 9.32 -19.46
C VAL A 1069 28.78 8.94 -17.99
N ASP A 1070 27.81 9.34 -17.18
CA ASP A 1070 27.71 8.99 -15.76
C ASP A 1070 26.70 7.86 -15.53
N PHE A 1071 27.08 6.90 -14.69
CA PHE A 1071 26.29 5.74 -14.30
C PHE A 1071 25.76 5.91 -12.86
N PHE A 1072 24.46 5.69 -12.66
CA PHE A 1072 23.79 5.81 -11.37
C PHE A 1072 23.09 4.51 -10.96
N LEU A 1073 23.02 4.25 -9.65
CA LEU A 1073 22.27 3.13 -9.08
C LEU A 1073 20.79 3.50 -8.87
N GLY A 1074 19.88 2.63 -9.31
CA GLY A 1074 18.43 2.79 -9.10
C GLY A 1074 17.91 2.44 -7.70
N GLY A 1075 18.73 1.80 -6.85
CA GLY A 1075 18.37 1.45 -5.46
C GLY A 1075 17.76 0.06 -5.24
N ASP A 1076 17.34 -0.64 -6.30
CA ASP A 1076 16.79 -2.02 -6.28
C ASP A 1076 17.89 -3.10 -6.35
N GLU A 1077 19.12 -2.68 -6.65
CA GLU A 1077 20.30 -3.53 -6.58
C GLU A 1077 20.71 -3.71 -5.10
N LYS A 1078 19.90 -4.45 -4.33
CA LYS A 1078 20.28 -4.94 -3.00
C LYS A 1078 21.38 -6.00 -3.16
N ARG A 1079 22.64 -5.59 -3.13
CA ARG A 1079 23.78 -6.47 -2.82
C ARG A 1079 24.58 -5.92 -1.64
N SER A 1080 25.17 -6.85 -0.90
CA SER A 1080 26.03 -6.66 0.27
C SER A 1080 27.34 -5.89 -0.01
N ASP A 1081 27.60 -5.55 -1.27
CA ASP A 1081 28.78 -4.83 -1.73
C ASP A 1081 28.33 -3.56 -2.48
N LEU A 1082 27.85 -2.56 -1.73
CA LEU A 1082 27.80 -1.19 -2.21
C LEU A 1082 29.21 -0.80 -2.71
N PRO A 1083 29.34 -0.02 -3.81
CA PRO A 1083 30.65 0.38 -4.30
C PRO A 1083 31.41 1.09 -3.17
N PRO A 1084 32.72 0.88 -3.11
CA PRO A 1084 33.52 1.12 -1.90
C PRO A 1084 33.42 2.57 -1.40
N ARG A 1085 33.44 2.76 -0.06
CA ARG A 1085 33.46 4.09 0.61
C ARG A 1085 34.53 4.99 -0.04
N LEU A 1086 34.26 6.29 -0.22
CA LEU A 1086 35.08 7.24 -1.01
C LEU A 1086 36.62 7.07 -0.91
N LEU A 1087 37.15 6.74 0.27
CA LEU A 1087 38.57 6.49 0.53
C LEU A 1087 39.19 5.39 -0.34
N GLN A 1088 38.40 4.42 -0.79
CA GLN A 1088 38.81 3.30 -1.64
C GLN A 1088 38.70 3.61 -3.15
N ARG A 1089 38.13 4.76 -3.54
CA ARG A 1089 38.06 5.24 -4.94
C ARG A 1089 39.24 6.14 -5.32
N LEU A 1090 40.20 6.33 -4.42
CA LEU A 1090 41.44 7.05 -4.71
C LEU A 1090 42.48 6.09 -5.32
N PRO A 1091 43.23 6.51 -6.35
CA PRO A 1091 43.24 7.85 -6.96
C PRO A 1091 42.12 8.04 -8.01
N LEU A 1092 41.41 9.17 -7.91
CA LEU A 1092 40.49 9.63 -8.97
C LEU A 1092 41.30 10.24 -10.11
N SER A 1093 41.10 9.76 -11.33
CA SER A 1093 41.66 10.39 -12.54
C SER A 1093 40.67 11.41 -13.09
N LEU A 1094 41.01 12.69 -13.01
CA LEU A 1094 40.27 13.77 -13.63
C LEU A 1094 41.01 14.22 -14.89
N LEU A 1095 40.33 14.16 -16.04
CA LEU A 1095 40.89 14.66 -17.29
C LEU A 1095 40.65 16.17 -17.39
N PHE A 1096 41.68 16.90 -17.85
CA PHE A 1096 41.53 18.28 -18.26
C PHE A 1096 40.86 18.31 -19.64
N GLY A 1097 39.81 19.12 -19.78
CA GLY A 1097 39.26 19.49 -21.08
C GLY A 1097 40.18 20.51 -21.77
N GLY A 1098 40.02 20.67 -23.08
CA GLY A 1098 40.82 21.58 -23.91
C GLY A 1098 42.03 20.92 -24.55
N ASP A 1099 42.55 21.55 -25.60
CA ASP A 1099 43.73 21.11 -26.35
C ASP A 1099 44.96 21.98 -26.05
N GLY A 1100 44.83 22.93 -25.12
CA GLY A 1100 45.88 23.89 -24.76
C GLY A 1100 46.02 25.03 -25.76
N SER A 1101 45.14 25.13 -26.76
CA SER A 1101 45.12 26.27 -27.68
C SER A 1101 44.60 27.54 -26.99
N TYR A 1102 44.88 28.69 -27.59
CA TYR A 1102 44.32 29.97 -27.11
C TYR A 1102 42.78 29.98 -27.07
N MET A 1103 42.14 29.20 -27.95
CA MET A 1103 40.67 29.13 -28.04
C MET A 1103 40.06 28.07 -27.12
N ALA A 1104 40.82 27.04 -26.73
CA ALA A 1104 40.41 25.99 -25.81
C ALA A 1104 41.56 25.65 -24.83
N PRO A 1105 41.83 26.54 -23.84
CA PRO A 1105 42.88 26.31 -22.87
C PRO A 1105 42.55 25.08 -22.01
N PHE A 1106 43.58 24.42 -21.48
CA PHE A 1106 43.36 23.31 -20.55
C PHE A 1106 42.56 23.78 -19.33
N SER A 1107 41.36 23.22 -19.17
CA SER A 1107 40.45 23.57 -18.08
C SER A 1107 39.96 22.32 -17.38
N LEU A 1108 40.05 22.33 -16.04
CA LEU A 1108 39.43 21.30 -15.23
C LEU A 1108 37.96 21.65 -15.05
N HIS A 1109 37.07 20.86 -15.66
CA HIS A 1109 35.64 21.09 -15.48
C HIS A 1109 35.22 20.60 -14.10
N ASN A 1110 34.61 21.51 -13.33
CA ASN A 1110 34.13 21.22 -11.99
C ASN A 1110 32.61 21.20 -12.00
N ASP A 1111 32.04 20.01 -11.89
CA ASP A 1111 30.59 19.81 -11.81
C ASP A 1111 30.16 19.48 -10.38
N ASN A 1112 28.84 19.39 -10.16
CA ASN A 1112 28.25 19.12 -8.86
C ASN A 1112 28.74 17.79 -8.25
N VAL A 1113 29.00 16.78 -9.09
CA VAL A 1113 29.49 15.47 -8.66
C VAL A 1113 30.94 15.56 -8.18
N ILE A 1114 31.84 16.17 -8.96
CA ILE A 1114 33.25 16.33 -8.60
C ILE A 1114 33.41 17.26 -7.40
N THR A 1115 32.66 18.37 -7.32
CA THR A 1115 32.67 19.26 -6.14
C THR A 1115 32.22 18.54 -4.88
N SER A 1116 31.13 17.77 -4.95
CA SER A 1116 30.64 16.98 -3.81
C SER A 1116 31.69 15.95 -3.36
N LEU A 1117 32.28 15.21 -4.29
CA LEU A 1117 33.36 14.25 -4.02
C LEU A 1117 34.58 14.92 -3.37
N MET A 1118 35.04 16.06 -3.91
CA MET A 1118 36.19 16.81 -3.37
C MET A 1118 35.91 17.38 -1.97
N ASN A 1119 34.68 17.87 -1.72
CA ASN A 1119 34.27 18.35 -0.40
C ASN A 1119 34.25 17.22 0.63
N GLN A 1120 33.78 16.03 0.26
CA GLN A 1120 33.78 14.86 1.14
C GLN A 1120 35.21 14.39 1.49
N VAL A 1121 36.16 14.46 0.55
CA VAL A 1121 37.59 14.15 0.81
C VAL A 1121 38.22 15.19 1.75
N CYS A 1122 37.96 16.49 1.56
CA CYS A 1122 38.51 17.55 2.40
C CYS A 1122 37.99 17.47 3.86
N TYR A 1123 36.73 17.08 4.05
CA TYR A 1123 36.12 16.94 5.38
C TYR A 1123 36.71 15.77 6.19
N LEU A 1124 37.23 14.73 5.52
CA LEU A 1124 37.89 13.60 6.16
C LEU A 1124 39.32 13.94 6.61
N ASN A 1125 40.07 14.76 5.85
CA ASN A 1125 41.43 15.16 6.21
C ASN A 1125 41.50 16.21 7.35
N SER A 1126 40.41 16.89 7.69
CA SER A 1126 40.37 17.77 8.87
C SER A 1126 40.07 17.02 10.19
N ARG A 1127 39.85 15.71 10.14
CA ARG A 1127 39.63 14.84 11.31
C ARG A 1127 40.79 13.86 11.60
N THR A 1128 41.91 14.00 10.89
CA THR A 1128 43.22 13.44 11.25
C THR A 1128 44.13 14.57 11.66
#